data_AF-A0ABD3WRS1-F1
#
_entry.id   AF-A0ABD3WRS1-F1
#
_cell.length_a   1.000
_cell.length_b   1.000
_cell.length_c   1.000
_cell.angle_alpha   90.00
_cell.angle_beta   90.00
_cell.angle_gamma   90.00
#
_symmetry.space_group_name_H-M   'P 1'
#
loop_
_entity.id
_entity.type
_entity.pdbx_description
1 polymer ?
#
loop_
_entity_poly.entity_id
_entity_poly.type
_entity_poly.pdbx_seq_one_letter_code
_entity_poly.pdbx_strand_id
1 'polypeptide(L)'
;MASTDVNSNAVLQGIARQINCLDEENKMSRRRALESIRKETIARKPPLETSELKPLFNELLKPLLKGFSDPVEKCRELSVQIIREFLKVVPDPVDSLPYIMPLITQRLGQQDITEPSEEVRLELVELLVEIVEFSRKDIAVYLEDMIRILQRTIVDPYPEVKKTSCSCAAKLGKSIPEYFYHQSEHLIKPLLQSISHQHSRVRTVVIETIGEVIQYGHGKSVDTVVSHLAQRLFDQTPAVRVAVTRVVGNWLLDLPDRYSFHHKLIPLLLTSIRDEQPEIRELADSLWHDIGLKYQQENEEELKDKIDFAKPVPIHYPPKVERPNLGCRILMFRNVSRILPGLMKDVVDWVLETRIKSASLLYMLLLNSEEYITQHMEILLSGMYKACADEDQRVTNDIQKAAELIGYFVEPEVWCRMIISYLKSSQSYTGLMVLSPVIYGSERTKLRPYLSTICDTITLPDICHSLQPKMQINLLSCVESLITVSKEDLVDTCQSLFNLLHTILAIQQGEVIKEKAYKMLDELALTLKFGSKQELYRTCTKPLLDSFQETYTIWNTHSVERLIMDTLLQEAGPVVGDHLDEIMKILVVNLKPEKDAEVRLKFFSLLSQLMMNSKVTIDSSDKFGDFAVMVVKDMIIPNCVWKAGRVAEAIRTTAVSCMWALLKSGILTKEKLEPVVDELLTQMISLLDDSNKTTRLVTCRVLTRIFDLMGTSIDQDRLHTIYLDLLKRLDDSNDEIRVTVAKTFLAYIDCFTKPYDAGLYRAHLETLYRGLLIHLDDPEPKIQEAILGVLTKAGSLKPTLMLEEVENVKHKHRSRKYCDELMQKMMELKAS
;
A
#
# COMPACT_ATOMS: atom_id res chain seq x y z
N MET A 1 -46.81 70.91 14.73
CA MET A 1 -46.16 71.44 15.94
C MET A 1 -47.18 71.68 17.04
N ALA A 2 -48.05 72.70 16.97
CA ALA A 2 -49.01 72.98 18.06
C ALA A 2 -49.98 71.83 18.43
N SER A 3 -50.52 71.06 17.48
CA SER A 3 -51.39 69.90 17.79
C SER A 3 -50.61 68.69 18.34
N THR A 4 -49.41 68.47 17.81
CA THR A 4 -48.48 67.39 18.17
C THR A 4 -47.97 67.55 19.61
N ASP A 5 -47.65 68.79 20.01
CA ASP A 5 -47.19 69.11 21.37
C ASP A 5 -48.32 68.95 22.39
N VAL A 6 -49.57 69.24 22.02
CA VAL A 6 -50.73 69.10 22.90
C VAL A 6 -51.03 67.62 23.20
N ASN A 7 -50.97 66.74 22.19
CA ASN A 7 -51.25 65.31 22.38
C ASN A 7 -50.12 64.60 23.16
N SER A 8 -48.85 64.94 22.87
CA SER A 8 -47.69 64.43 23.62
C SER A 8 -47.74 64.88 25.09
N ASN A 9 -48.04 66.15 25.35
CA ASN A 9 -48.18 66.65 26.73
C ASN A 9 -49.36 66.01 27.48
N ALA A 10 -50.48 65.72 26.82
CA ALA A 10 -51.61 65.03 27.43
C ALA A 10 -51.23 63.60 27.86
N VAL A 11 -50.45 62.89 27.04
CA VAL A 11 -49.92 61.56 27.41
C VAL A 11 -48.94 61.67 28.58
N LEU A 12 -48.01 62.64 28.57
CA LEU A 12 -47.08 62.88 29.68
C LEU A 12 -47.81 63.16 31.00
N GLN A 13 -48.85 63.98 30.97
CA GLN A 13 -49.69 64.22 32.14
C GLN A 13 -50.39 62.94 32.62
N GLY A 14 -50.87 62.12 31.69
CA GLY A 14 -51.52 60.84 31.97
C GLY A 14 -50.58 59.79 32.61
N ILE A 15 -49.28 59.84 32.30
CA ILE A 15 -48.27 58.92 32.85
C ILE A 15 -47.38 59.54 33.94
N ALA A 16 -47.59 60.81 34.32
CA ALA A 16 -46.75 61.52 35.28
C ALA A 16 -46.65 60.80 36.63
N ARG A 17 -47.75 60.20 37.10
CA ARG A 17 -47.75 59.36 38.32
C ARG A 17 -46.83 58.15 38.14
N GLN A 18 -46.91 57.47 37.01
CA GLN A 18 -46.12 56.29 36.70
C GLN A 18 -44.63 56.63 36.62
N ILE A 19 -44.26 57.77 36.01
CA ILE A 19 -42.88 58.26 35.99
C ILE A 19 -42.36 58.43 37.43
N ASN A 20 -43.13 59.07 38.31
CA ASN A 20 -42.75 59.23 39.72
C ASN A 20 -42.63 57.89 40.46
N CYS A 21 -43.51 56.93 40.15
CA CYS A 21 -43.48 55.59 40.73
C CYS A 21 -42.20 54.79 40.34
N LEU A 22 -41.41 55.23 39.35
CA LEU A 22 -40.13 54.61 39.01
C LEU A 22 -39.04 54.84 40.07
N ASP A 23 -39.15 55.90 40.88
CA ASP A 23 -38.21 56.22 41.96
C ASP A 23 -38.68 55.70 43.35
N GLU A 24 -39.81 54.98 43.43
CA GLU A 24 -40.32 54.41 44.69
C GLU A 24 -39.53 53.17 45.16
N GLU A 25 -39.42 52.97 46.47
CA GLU A 25 -38.76 51.79 47.06
C GLU A 25 -39.47 50.46 46.70
N ASN A 26 -40.78 50.50 46.46
CA ASN A 26 -41.58 49.30 46.22
C ASN A 26 -41.36 48.73 44.80
N LYS A 27 -40.76 47.53 44.74
CA LYS A 27 -40.51 46.79 43.49
C LYS A 27 -41.75 46.58 42.61
N MET A 28 -42.92 46.32 43.21
CA MET A 28 -44.15 46.07 42.46
C MET A 28 -44.72 47.36 41.86
N SER A 29 -44.55 48.50 42.56
CA SER A 29 -44.90 49.82 42.04
C SER A 29 -44.09 50.15 40.80
N ARG A 30 -42.75 50.04 40.88
CA ARG A 30 -41.84 50.31 39.75
C ARG A 30 -42.15 49.43 38.54
N ARG A 31 -42.35 48.12 38.75
CA ARG A 31 -42.69 47.18 37.66
C ARG A 31 -44.01 47.54 36.97
N ARG A 32 -45.08 47.79 37.74
CA ARG A 32 -46.40 48.17 37.19
C ARG A 32 -46.34 49.53 36.49
N ALA A 33 -45.51 50.45 36.99
CA ALA A 33 -45.29 51.72 36.34
C ALA A 33 -44.64 51.55 34.96
N LEU A 34 -43.59 50.72 34.82
CA LEU A 34 -42.99 50.41 33.53
C LEU A 34 -43.97 49.74 32.55
N GLU A 35 -44.74 48.75 33.02
CA GLU A 35 -45.79 48.11 32.21
C GLU A 35 -46.84 49.12 31.72
N SER A 36 -47.25 50.05 32.60
CA SER A 36 -48.20 51.10 32.26
C SER A 36 -47.61 52.14 31.31
N ILE A 37 -46.35 52.55 31.50
CA ILE A 37 -45.67 53.49 30.60
C ILE A 37 -45.61 52.90 29.19
N ARG A 38 -45.18 51.64 29.05
CA ARG A 38 -45.15 50.95 27.75
C ARG A 38 -46.53 50.92 27.09
N LYS A 39 -47.57 50.55 27.84
CA LYS A 39 -48.95 50.44 27.36
C LYS A 39 -49.54 51.77 26.91
N GLU A 40 -49.28 52.85 27.62
CA GLU A 40 -49.85 54.17 27.33
C GLU A 40 -49.03 54.97 26.30
N THR A 41 -47.84 54.48 25.92
CA THR A 41 -46.95 55.14 24.95
C THR A 41 -46.79 54.31 23.66
N ILE A 42 -45.73 53.52 23.54
CA ILE A 42 -45.37 52.78 22.32
C ILE A 42 -46.39 51.69 21.99
N ALA A 43 -46.94 51.02 23.02
CA ALA A 43 -47.94 49.97 22.83
C ALA A 43 -49.39 50.49 22.91
N ARG A 44 -49.60 51.81 22.79
CA ARG A 44 -50.91 52.45 22.85
C ARG A 44 -51.79 52.02 21.68
N LYS A 45 -53.10 51.89 21.93
CA LYS A 45 -54.12 51.64 20.90
C LYS A 45 -55.22 52.71 20.99
N PRO A 46 -55.43 53.55 19.94
CA PRO A 46 -54.68 53.60 18.68
C PRO A 46 -53.22 54.07 18.87
N PRO A 47 -52.30 53.71 17.96
CA PRO A 47 -50.89 54.09 18.04
C PRO A 47 -50.70 55.61 17.91
N LEU A 48 -49.67 56.12 18.57
CA LEU A 48 -49.23 57.52 18.44
C LEU A 48 -48.49 57.73 17.12
N GLU A 49 -48.55 58.96 16.58
CA GLU A 49 -47.76 59.32 15.41
C GLU A 49 -46.27 59.46 15.78
N THR A 50 -45.37 59.16 14.85
CA THR A 50 -43.90 59.26 15.05
C THR A 50 -43.46 60.64 15.55
N SER A 51 -44.10 61.70 15.09
CA SER A 51 -43.83 63.07 15.55
C SER A 51 -44.24 63.35 17.00
N GLU A 52 -45.15 62.56 17.57
CA GLU A 52 -45.59 62.66 18.97
C GLU A 52 -44.68 61.83 19.90
N LEU A 53 -44.01 60.82 19.37
CA LEU A 53 -43.16 59.93 20.17
C LEU A 53 -41.80 60.56 20.56
N LYS A 54 -41.24 61.48 19.76
CA LYS A 54 -39.94 62.12 20.08
C LYS A 54 -39.99 62.97 21.35
N PRO A 55 -40.96 63.89 21.55
CA PRO A 55 -41.07 64.65 22.80
C PRO A 55 -41.31 63.73 24.00
N LEU A 56 -42.13 62.70 23.85
CA LEU A 56 -42.37 61.69 24.90
C LEU A 56 -41.08 60.96 25.29
N PHE A 57 -40.32 60.50 24.29
CA PHE A 57 -39.08 59.79 24.53
C PHE A 57 -38.04 60.68 25.22
N ASN A 58 -37.93 61.95 24.85
CA ASN A 58 -36.99 62.89 25.48
C ASN A 58 -37.24 63.04 27.00
N GLU A 59 -38.51 63.13 27.42
CA GLU A 59 -38.89 63.21 28.84
C GLU A 59 -38.75 61.86 29.57
N LEU A 60 -39.03 60.75 28.87
CA LEU A 60 -38.96 59.40 29.45
C LEU A 60 -37.54 58.80 29.47
N LEU A 61 -36.62 59.31 28.66
CA LEU A 61 -35.29 58.73 28.47
C LEU A 61 -34.54 58.58 29.80
N LYS A 62 -34.38 59.68 30.55
CA LYS A 62 -33.64 59.65 31.83
C LYS A 62 -34.34 58.79 32.90
N PRO A 63 -35.66 58.88 33.13
CA PRO A 63 -36.38 57.99 34.03
C PRO A 63 -36.22 56.50 33.69
N LEU A 64 -36.34 56.13 32.41
CA LEU A 64 -36.18 54.74 31.96
C LEU A 64 -34.73 54.25 32.11
N LEU A 65 -33.75 55.12 31.84
CA LEU A 65 -32.33 54.79 31.99
C LEU A 65 -31.93 54.49 33.45
N LYS A 66 -32.55 55.15 34.44
CA LYS A 66 -32.35 54.75 35.86
C LYS A 66 -32.76 53.30 36.10
N GLY A 67 -33.80 52.84 35.41
CA GLY A 67 -34.29 51.47 35.47
C GLY A 67 -33.28 50.41 35.03
N PHE A 68 -32.25 50.77 34.25
CA PHE A 68 -31.18 49.84 33.85
C PHE A 68 -30.34 49.36 35.04
N SER A 69 -30.35 50.09 36.14
CA SER A 69 -29.66 49.73 37.38
C SER A 69 -30.61 49.33 38.52
N ASP A 70 -31.89 49.07 38.22
CA ASP A 70 -32.85 48.60 39.22
C ASP A 70 -32.38 47.28 39.85
N PRO A 71 -32.49 47.08 41.18
CA PRO A 71 -32.19 45.79 41.79
C PRO A 71 -33.06 44.64 41.26
N VAL A 72 -34.25 44.93 40.74
CA VAL A 72 -35.21 43.95 40.21
C VAL A 72 -34.96 43.71 38.73
N GLU A 73 -34.63 42.46 38.38
CA GLU A 73 -34.37 42.04 37.00
C GLU A 73 -35.49 42.41 36.03
N LYS A 74 -36.75 42.13 36.38
CA LYS A 74 -37.90 42.46 35.50
C LYS A 74 -38.04 43.95 35.23
N CYS A 75 -37.64 44.81 36.16
CA CYS A 75 -37.64 46.26 35.95
C CYS A 75 -36.53 46.67 34.99
N ARG A 76 -35.34 46.07 35.09
CA ARG A 76 -34.24 46.29 34.13
C ARG A 76 -34.65 45.87 32.72
N GLU A 77 -35.15 44.64 32.59
CA GLU A 77 -35.67 44.08 31.33
C GLU A 77 -36.71 45.00 30.68
N LEU A 78 -37.79 45.35 31.41
CA LEU A 78 -38.83 46.23 30.88
C LEU A 78 -38.29 47.62 30.48
N SER A 79 -37.34 48.16 31.24
CA SER A 79 -36.73 49.46 30.91
C SER A 79 -35.93 49.41 29.62
N VAL A 80 -35.13 48.35 29.43
CA VAL A 80 -34.35 48.10 28.20
C VAL A 80 -35.30 47.90 27.01
N GLN A 81 -36.33 47.06 27.16
CA GLN A 81 -37.34 46.81 26.13
C GLN A 81 -38.04 48.09 25.68
N ILE A 82 -38.50 48.93 26.61
CA ILE A 82 -39.18 50.20 26.28
C ILE A 82 -38.25 51.13 25.50
N ILE A 83 -36.99 51.27 25.93
CA ILE A 83 -36.01 52.10 25.20
C ILE A 83 -35.77 51.55 23.80
N ARG A 84 -35.55 50.24 23.65
CA ARG A 84 -35.38 49.60 22.33
C ARG A 84 -36.57 49.84 21.40
N GLU A 85 -37.79 49.70 21.92
CA GLU A 85 -39.02 49.95 21.17
C GLU A 85 -39.12 51.42 20.73
N PHE A 86 -38.73 52.39 21.58
CA PHE A 86 -38.73 53.80 21.21
C PHE A 86 -37.72 54.08 20.10
N LEU A 87 -36.49 53.57 20.23
CA LEU A 87 -35.41 53.81 19.26
C LEU A 87 -35.74 53.32 17.84
N LYS A 88 -36.64 52.34 17.71
CA LYS A 88 -37.10 51.83 16.40
C LYS A 88 -38.06 52.78 15.68
N VAL A 89 -38.73 53.67 16.40
CA VAL A 89 -39.84 54.47 15.87
C VAL A 89 -39.61 55.97 15.95
N VAL A 90 -38.73 56.46 16.83
CA VAL A 90 -38.47 57.90 16.96
C VAL A 90 -37.57 58.44 15.84
N PRO A 91 -37.79 59.68 15.37
CA PRO A 91 -36.87 60.35 14.46
C PRO A 91 -35.55 60.69 15.16
N ASP A 92 -34.44 60.56 14.43
CA ASP A 92 -33.08 60.89 14.89
C ASP A 92 -32.71 60.27 16.26
N PRO A 93 -32.70 58.93 16.40
CA PRO A 93 -32.41 58.26 17.66
C PRO A 93 -30.98 58.51 18.19
N VAL A 94 -30.06 58.97 17.33
CA VAL A 94 -28.64 59.22 17.63
C VAL A 94 -28.45 60.23 18.77
N ASP A 95 -29.34 61.23 18.90
CA ASP A 95 -29.28 62.26 19.96
C ASP A 95 -29.33 61.68 21.39
N SER A 96 -29.88 60.47 21.54
CA SER A 96 -30.04 59.81 22.84
C SER A 96 -28.82 59.01 23.28
N LEU A 97 -27.90 58.68 22.36
CA LEU A 97 -26.73 57.84 22.63
C LEU A 97 -25.78 58.38 23.70
N PRO A 98 -25.54 59.70 23.85
CA PRO A 98 -24.72 60.22 24.94
C PRO A 98 -25.21 59.83 26.34
N TYR A 99 -26.51 59.54 26.49
CA TYR A 99 -27.11 59.09 27.75
C TYR A 99 -27.15 57.57 27.87
N ILE A 100 -27.37 56.86 26.75
CA ILE A 100 -27.53 55.40 26.73
C ILE A 100 -26.16 54.69 26.83
N MET A 101 -25.19 55.09 26.01
CA MET A 101 -23.91 54.39 25.88
C MET A 101 -23.10 54.29 27.18
N PRO A 102 -23.00 55.35 28.01
CA PRO A 102 -22.30 55.25 29.29
C PRO A 102 -22.92 54.21 30.23
N LEU A 103 -24.25 54.08 30.24
CA LEU A 103 -24.92 53.09 31.10
C LEU A 103 -24.71 51.67 30.59
N ILE A 104 -24.82 51.42 29.28
CA ILE A 104 -24.51 50.08 28.74
C ILE A 104 -23.05 49.71 29.03
N THR A 105 -22.12 50.66 28.88
CA THR A 105 -20.70 50.47 29.20
C THR A 105 -20.47 50.22 30.69
N GLN A 106 -21.20 50.89 31.57
CA GLN A 106 -21.17 50.62 33.01
C GLN A 106 -21.71 49.22 33.35
N ARG A 107 -22.73 48.73 32.63
CA ARG A 107 -23.32 47.41 32.87
C ARG A 107 -22.46 46.28 32.33
N LEU A 108 -21.95 46.42 31.10
CA LEU A 108 -21.33 45.32 30.33
C LEU A 108 -19.82 45.50 30.08
N GLY A 109 -19.32 46.74 30.09
CA GLY A 109 -17.93 47.07 29.72
C GLY A 109 -16.96 47.17 30.91
N GLN A 110 -17.38 46.86 32.13
CA GLN A 110 -16.47 46.89 33.29
C GLN A 110 -15.52 45.67 33.28
N GLN A 111 -14.56 45.64 34.21
CA GLN A 111 -13.65 44.49 34.33
C GLN A 111 -14.42 43.18 34.53
N ASP A 112 -15.40 43.22 35.42
CA ASP A 112 -16.41 42.16 35.62
C ASP A 112 -17.78 42.69 35.18
N ILE A 113 -18.53 41.88 34.44
CA ILE A 113 -19.86 42.28 33.97
C ILE A 113 -20.76 42.51 35.18
N THR A 114 -21.33 43.71 35.28
CA THR A 114 -22.16 44.12 36.41
C THR A 114 -23.60 43.61 36.30
N GLU A 115 -24.09 43.31 35.09
CA GLU A 115 -25.41 42.70 34.89
C GLU A 115 -25.40 41.19 35.18
N PRO A 116 -26.05 40.72 36.27
CA PRO A 116 -26.08 39.29 36.59
C PRO A 116 -26.98 38.46 35.67
N SER A 117 -28.09 39.03 35.15
CA SER A 117 -29.06 38.28 34.35
C SER A 117 -28.59 38.11 32.91
N GLU A 118 -28.45 36.86 32.47
CA GLU A 118 -28.05 36.54 31.10
C GLU A 118 -29.06 37.02 30.04
N GLU A 119 -30.35 37.01 30.38
CA GLU A 119 -31.43 37.52 29.51
C GLU A 119 -31.33 39.04 29.35
N VAL A 120 -31.08 39.78 30.44
CA VAL A 120 -30.90 41.24 30.35
C VAL A 120 -29.58 41.59 29.66
N ARG A 121 -28.51 40.80 29.86
CA ARG A 121 -27.27 40.95 29.07
C ARG A 121 -27.54 40.79 27.58
N LEU A 122 -28.34 39.78 27.19
CA LEU A 122 -28.73 39.57 25.80
C LEU A 122 -29.48 40.77 25.25
N GLU A 123 -30.51 41.26 25.96
CA GLU A 123 -31.28 42.43 25.52
C GLU A 123 -30.43 43.69 25.36
N LEU A 124 -29.46 43.92 26.25
CA LEU A 124 -28.53 45.04 26.17
C LEU A 124 -27.60 44.91 24.95
N VAL A 125 -27.12 43.71 24.63
CA VAL A 125 -26.29 43.48 23.43
C VAL A 125 -27.13 43.59 22.15
N GLU A 126 -28.39 43.14 22.16
CA GLU A 126 -29.30 43.37 21.04
C GLU A 126 -29.59 44.86 20.82
N LEU A 127 -29.74 45.62 21.90
CA LEU A 127 -29.81 47.08 21.83
C LEU A 127 -28.54 47.67 21.18
N LEU A 128 -27.34 47.16 21.50
CA LEU A 128 -26.11 47.58 20.83
C LEU A 128 -26.11 47.27 19.32
N VAL A 129 -26.62 46.10 18.91
CA VAL A 129 -26.79 45.76 17.49
C VAL A 129 -27.69 46.79 16.80
N GLU A 130 -28.85 47.09 17.40
CA GLU A 130 -29.80 48.08 16.88
C GLU A 130 -29.14 49.47 16.78
N ILE A 131 -28.38 49.88 17.80
CA ILE A 131 -27.60 51.13 17.83
C ILE A 131 -26.62 51.19 16.65
N VAL A 132 -25.86 50.13 16.38
CA VAL A 132 -24.93 50.09 15.24
C VAL A 132 -25.66 50.25 13.91
N GLU A 133 -26.83 49.63 13.75
CA GLU A 133 -27.61 49.66 12.51
C GLU A 133 -28.18 51.05 12.19
N PHE A 134 -28.80 51.72 13.17
CA PHE A 134 -29.39 53.03 12.93
C PHE A 134 -28.37 54.18 12.96
N SER A 135 -27.29 54.06 13.73
CA SER A 135 -26.29 55.15 13.88
C SER A 135 -25.28 55.18 12.74
N ARG A 136 -25.10 54.08 12.00
CA ARG A 136 -24.16 53.98 10.86
C ARG A 136 -22.76 54.51 11.21
N LYS A 137 -22.34 55.64 10.66
CA LYS A 137 -21.01 56.23 10.89
C LYS A 137 -20.90 56.98 12.23
N ASP A 138 -22.01 57.44 12.79
CA ASP A 138 -22.03 58.25 14.02
C ASP A 138 -21.64 57.41 15.26
N ILE A 139 -21.69 56.08 15.17
CA ILE A 139 -21.24 55.18 16.22
C ILE A 139 -19.73 55.25 16.48
N ALA A 140 -18.95 55.83 15.55
CA ALA A 140 -17.49 55.95 15.67
C ALA A 140 -17.05 56.64 16.96
N VAL A 141 -17.83 57.60 17.46
CA VAL A 141 -17.53 58.34 18.72
C VAL A 141 -17.54 57.41 19.94
N TYR A 142 -18.29 56.30 19.88
CA TYR A 142 -18.42 55.32 20.96
C TYR A 142 -17.62 54.04 20.70
N LEU A 143 -16.71 54.02 19.71
CA LEU A 143 -15.97 52.82 19.34
C LEU A 143 -15.24 52.19 20.54
N GLU A 144 -14.57 52.99 21.36
CA GLU A 144 -13.78 52.50 22.49
C GLU A 144 -14.65 51.78 23.53
N ASP A 145 -15.84 52.33 23.81
CA ASP A 145 -16.85 51.72 24.68
C ASP A 145 -17.41 50.43 24.07
N MET A 146 -17.71 50.44 22.76
CA MET A 146 -18.16 49.25 22.03
C MET A 146 -17.14 48.12 22.10
N ILE A 147 -15.86 48.41 21.84
CA ILE A 147 -14.79 47.42 21.94
C ILE A 147 -14.70 46.87 23.35
N ARG A 148 -14.73 47.73 24.37
CA ARG A 148 -14.66 47.32 25.78
C ARG A 148 -15.82 46.39 26.16
N ILE A 149 -17.04 46.70 25.74
CA ILE A 149 -18.21 45.83 25.96
C ILE A 149 -18.01 44.49 25.24
N LEU A 150 -17.70 44.52 23.95
CA LEU A 150 -17.58 43.31 23.12
C LEU A 150 -16.46 42.38 23.60
N GLN A 151 -15.36 42.92 24.12
CA GLN A 151 -14.30 42.11 24.73
C GLN A 151 -14.80 41.22 25.88
N ARG A 152 -15.82 41.68 26.62
CA ARG A 152 -16.42 40.94 27.74
C ARG A 152 -17.54 40.01 27.25
N THR A 153 -18.40 40.50 26.38
CA THR A 153 -19.63 39.77 25.99
C THR A 153 -19.39 38.68 24.94
N ILE A 154 -18.31 38.75 24.14
CA ILE A 154 -17.90 37.66 23.22
C ILE A 154 -17.51 36.38 23.97
N VAL A 155 -17.06 36.52 25.22
CA VAL A 155 -16.65 35.39 26.08
C VAL A 155 -17.69 35.08 27.16
N ASP A 156 -18.88 35.68 27.10
CA ASP A 156 -19.96 35.51 28.06
C ASP A 156 -20.35 34.04 28.24
N PRO A 157 -20.60 33.52 29.46
CA PRO A 157 -21.03 32.14 29.64
C PRO A 157 -22.30 31.78 28.86
N TYR A 158 -23.19 32.73 28.59
CA TYR A 158 -24.44 32.49 27.87
C TYR A 158 -24.25 32.48 26.34
N PRO A 159 -24.55 31.36 25.64
CA PRO A 159 -24.30 31.23 24.21
C PRO A 159 -25.00 32.27 23.32
N GLU A 160 -26.20 32.72 23.68
CA GLU A 160 -26.93 33.72 22.89
C GLU A 160 -26.23 35.09 22.96
N VAL A 161 -25.76 35.51 24.14
CA VAL A 161 -24.98 36.75 24.30
C VAL A 161 -23.71 36.68 23.45
N LYS A 162 -23.00 35.55 23.43
CA LYS A 162 -21.81 35.38 22.57
C LYS A 162 -22.14 35.60 21.10
N LYS A 163 -23.19 34.94 20.59
CA LYS A 163 -23.58 35.02 19.17
C LYS A 163 -24.01 36.44 18.79
N THR A 164 -24.83 37.07 19.62
CA THR A 164 -25.30 38.45 19.36
C THR A 164 -24.14 39.44 19.44
N SER A 165 -23.19 39.25 20.36
CA SER A 165 -21.97 40.06 20.45
C SER A 165 -21.09 39.89 19.22
N CYS A 166 -20.94 38.66 18.73
CA CYS A 166 -20.19 38.37 17.50
C CYS A 166 -20.84 39.04 16.27
N SER A 167 -22.16 39.00 16.15
CA SER A 167 -22.92 39.72 15.12
C SER A 167 -22.76 41.24 15.24
N CYS A 168 -22.82 41.77 16.47
CA CYS A 168 -22.59 43.19 16.76
C CYS A 168 -21.19 43.63 16.32
N ALA A 169 -20.15 42.87 16.67
CA ALA A 169 -18.76 43.15 16.28
C ALA A 169 -18.57 43.18 14.75
N ALA A 170 -19.15 42.21 14.03
CA ALA A 170 -19.10 42.17 12.57
C ALA A 170 -19.79 43.39 11.94
N LYS A 171 -20.99 43.74 12.41
CA LYS A 171 -21.72 44.92 11.94
C LYS A 171 -20.97 46.21 12.24
N LEU A 172 -20.38 46.33 13.43
CA LEU A 172 -19.60 47.49 13.84
C LEU A 172 -18.42 47.73 12.89
N GLY A 173 -17.64 46.68 12.61
CA GLY A 173 -16.53 46.76 11.65
C GLY A 173 -16.98 47.20 10.25
N LYS A 174 -18.11 46.67 9.77
CA LYS A 174 -18.67 47.03 8.46
C LYS A 174 -19.18 48.47 8.40
N SER A 175 -19.75 48.98 9.49
CA SER A 175 -20.30 50.33 9.56
C SER A 175 -19.23 51.42 9.59
N ILE A 176 -18.09 51.17 10.25
CA ILE A 176 -17.03 52.16 10.48
C ILE A 176 -15.61 51.60 10.25
N PRO A 177 -15.31 51.04 9.06
CA PRO A 177 -14.05 50.33 8.80
C PRO A 177 -12.79 51.19 9.06
N GLU A 178 -12.82 52.47 8.68
CA GLU A 178 -11.69 53.41 8.86
C GLU A 178 -11.29 53.58 10.34
N TYR A 179 -12.28 53.68 11.24
CA TYR A 179 -12.03 53.83 12.68
C TYR A 179 -11.77 52.47 13.33
N PHE A 180 -12.52 51.45 12.91
CA PHE A 180 -12.43 50.09 13.46
C PHE A 180 -11.06 49.46 13.23
N TYR A 181 -10.40 49.77 12.10
CA TYR A 181 -9.04 49.32 11.77
C TYR A 181 -8.04 49.49 12.93
N HIS A 182 -8.11 50.61 13.65
CA HIS A 182 -7.17 50.92 14.72
C HIS A 182 -7.45 50.17 16.04
N GLN A 183 -8.62 49.57 16.20
CA GLN A 183 -9.01 48.90 17.45
C GLN A 183 -9.40 47.43 17.29
N SER A 184 -9.57 46.92 16.06
CA SER A 184 -10.08 45.58 15.78
C SER A 184 -9.30 44.44 16.46
N GLU A 185 -7.98 44.59 16.62
CA GLU A 185 -7.10 43.57 17.23
C GLU A 185 -7.51 43.19 18.66
N HIS A 186 -8.12 44.13 19.39
CA HIS A 186 -8.60 43.92 20.75
C HIS A 186 -9.69 42.85 20.86
N LEU A 187 -10.39 42.54 19.76
CA LEU A 187 -11.44 41.53 19.70
C LEU A 187 -10.92 40.14 19.31
N ILE A 188 -9.70 40.04 18.76
CA ILE A 188 -9.16 38.76 18.28
C ILE A 188 -9.00 37.75 19.41
N LYS A 189 -8.39 38.16 20.53
CA LYS A 189 -8.19 37.26 21.68
C LYS A 189 -9.53 36.75 22.27
N PRO A 190 -10.53 37.59 22.56
CA PRO A 190 -11.86 37.12 22.94
C PRO A 190 -12.50 36.13 21.96
N LEU A 191 -12.40 36.39 20.64
CA LEU A 191 -12.94 35.49 19.63
C LEU A 191 -12.23 34.12 19.64
N LEU A 192 -10.90 34.11 19.74
CA LEU A 192 -10.13 32.87 19.82
C LEU A 192 -10.44 32.06 21.09
N GLN A 193 -10.78 32.70 22.21
CA GLN A 193 -11.25 32.00 23.41
C GLN A 193 -12.59 31.29 23.19
N SER A 194 -13.42 31.76 22.25
CA SER A 194 -14.73 31.20 21.93
C SER A 194 -14.74 30.27 20.69
N ILE A 195 -13.64 30.15 19.94
CA ILE A 195 -13.59 29.37 18.67
C ILE A 195 -13.71 27.85 18.87
N SER A 196 -13.45 27.36 20.09
CA SER A 196 -13.53 25.95 20.48
C SER A 196 -14.75 25.62 21.34
N HIS A 197 -15.80 26.43 21.26
CA HIS A 197 -17.00 26.25 22.06
C HIS A 197 -17.71 24.89 21.80
N GLN A 198 -18.34 24.32 22.84
CA GLN A 198 -19.03 23.02 22.75
C GLN A 198 -20.16 23.00 21.70
N HIS A 199 -20.84 24.13 21.49
CA HIS A 199 -21.92 24.26 20.51
C HIS A 199 -21.40 24.69 19.15
N SER A 200 -21.65 23.87 18.13
CA SER A 200 -21.22 24.13 16.75
C SER A 200 -21.70 25.47 16.19
N ARG A 201 -22.96 25.86 16.47
CA ARG A 201 -23.51 27.16 16.05
C ARG A 201 -22.71 28.35 16.58
N VAL A 202 -22.19 28.27 17.81
CA VAL A 202 -21.34 29.32 18.38
C VAL A 202 -19.99 29.35 17.66
N ARG A 203 -19.37 28.18 17.42
CA ARG A 203 -18.11 28.11 16.68
C ARG A 203 -18.23 28.69 15.27
N THR A 204 -19.30 28.36 14.54
CA THR A 204 -19.59 28.91 13.20
C THR A 204 -19.65 30.43 13.23
N VAL A 205 -20.48 31.01 14.12
CA VAL A 205 -20.63 32.47 14.23
C VAL A 205 -19.31 33.14 14.64
N VAL A 206 -18.54 32.54 15.56
CA VAL A 206 -17.23 33.08 15.96
C VAL A 206 -16.25 33.09 14.79
N ILE A 207 -16.20 32.04 13.97
CA ILE A 207 -15.32 31.97 12.79
C ILE A 207 -15.73 33.02 11.76
N GLU A 208 -17.02 33.14 11.46
CA GLU A 208 -17.55 34.17 10.55
C GLU A 208 -17.22 35.58 11.06
N THR A 209 -17.38 35.83 12.36
CA THR A 209 -17.03 37.11 12.97
C THR A 209 -15.53 37.38 12.94
N ILE A 210 -14.66 36.39 13.15
CA ILE A 210 -13.21 36.55 12.92
C ILE A 210 -12.97 37.00 11.48
N GLY A 211 -13.68 36.38 10.52
CA GLY A 211 -13.70 36.77 9.12
C GLY A 211 -13.96 38.26 8.91
N GLU A 212 -15.11 38.74 9.37
CA GLU A 212 -15.54 40.13 9.19
C GLU A 212 -14.68 41.13 9.99
N VAL A 213 -14.27 40.79 11.23
CA VAL A 213 -13.43 41.65 12.08
C VAL A 213 -12.08 41.90 11.43
N ILE A 214 -11.50 40.91 10.76
CA ILE A 214 -10.24 41.08 10.04
C ILE A 214 -10.47 41.73 8.68
N GLN A 215 -11.57 41.40 7.99
CA GLN A 215 -11.93 41.96 6.67
C GLN A 215 -12.04 43.50 6.71
N TYR A 216 -12.63 44.05 7.77
CA TYR A 216 -12.77 45.50 7.96
C TYR A 216 -11.79 46.08 8.99
N GLY A 217 -10.85 45.27 9.47
CA GLY A 217 -9.92 45.64 10.54
C GLY A 217 -8.45 45.52 10.13
N HIS A 218 -7.57 45.37 11.11
CA HIS A 218 -6.14 45.23 10.89
C HIS A 218 -5.76 43.82 10.42
N GLY A 219 -5.38 43.71 9.14
CA GLY A 219 -5.09 42.45 8.44
C GLY A 219 -3.95 41.61 9.04
N LYS A 220 -3.00 42.18 9.79
CA LYS A 220 -1.91 41.37 10.42
C LYS A 220 -2.44 40.36 11.44
N SER A 221 -3.67 40.53 11.92
CA SER A 221 -4.35 39.56 12.78
C SER A 221 -4.51 38.18 12.13
N VAL A 222 -4.41 38.06 10.80
CA VAL A 222 -4.36 36.79 10.07
C VAL A 222 -3.29 35.86 10.67
N ASP A 223 -2.11 36.40 11.02
CA ASP A 223 -1.00 35.62 11.56
C ASP A 223 -1.33 34.93 12.88
N THR A 224 -2.21 35.54 13.68
CA THR A 224 -2.65 35.04 14.98
C THR A 224 -3.73 33.96 14.84
N VAL A 225 -4.61 34.09 13.84
CA VAL A 225 -5.82 33.25 13.71
C VAL A 225 -5.63 32.03 12.79
N VAL A 226 -4.67 32.06 11.86
CA VAL A 226 -4.49 31.01 10.84
C VAL A 226 -4.37 29.61 11.44
N SER A 227 -3.57 29.41 12.48
CA SER A 227 -3.42 28.10 13.13
C SER A 227 -4.71 27.60 13.77
N HIS A 228 -5.51 28.50 14.33
CA HIS A 228 -6.80 28.18 14.93
C HIS A 228 -7.84 27.83 13.87
N LEU A 229 -7.83 28.52 12.73
CA LEU A 229 -8.69 28.18 11.59
C LEU A 229 -8.29 26.82 10.97
N ALA A 230 -6.99 26.54 10.86
CA ALA A 230 -6.52 25.23 10.40
C ALA A 230 -7.03 24.10 11.31
N GLN A 231 -6.99 24.27 12.63
CA GLN A 231 -7.58 23.31 13.58
C GLN A 231 -9.09 23.13 13.41
N ARG A 232 -9.81 24.10 12.85
CA ARG A 232 -11.25 24.01 12.57
C ARG A 232 -11.59 23.30 11.27
N LEU A 233 -10.61 23.06 10.39
CA LEU A 233 -10.79 22.15 9.25
C LEU A 233 -10.92 20.68 9.68
N PHE A 234 -10.56 20.35 10.94
CA PHE A 234 -10.75 19.03 11.55
C PHE A 234 -12.04 18.92 12.37
N ASP A 235 -12.89 19.95 12.35
CA ASP A 235 -14.13 19.94 13.14
C ASP A 235 -15.10 18.88 12.61
N GLN A 236 -15.69 18.11 13.53
CA GLN A 236 -16.65 17.06 13.18
C GLN A 236 -17.94 17.62 12.57
N THR A 237 -18.29 18.88 12.84
CA THR A 237 -19.48 19.51 12.27
C THR A 237 -19.17 20.17 10.91
N PRO A 238 -19.81 19.75 9.80
CA PRO A 238 -19.59 20.34 8.48
C PRO A 238 -19.80 21.86 8.42
N ALA A 239 -20.82 22.39 9.11
CA ALA A 239 -21.11 23.82 9.12
C ALA A 239 -19.96 24.67 9.69
N VAL A 240 -19.11 24.12 10.56
CA VAL A 240 -17.92 24.81 11.08
C VAL A 240 -16.84 24.86 9.99
N ARG A 241 -16.62 23.76 9.27
CA ARG A 241 -15.66 23.69 8.16
C ARG A 241 -16.07 24.55 6.96
N VAL A 242 -17.37 24.63 6.67
CA VAL A 242 -17.95 25.58 5.69
C VAL A 242 -17.61 27.02 6.07
N ALA A 243 -17.76 27.39 7.35
CA ALA A 243 -17.45 28.74 7.82
C ALA A 243 -15.97 29.08 7.61
N VAL A 244 -15.05 28.17 7.95
CA VAL A 244 -13.61 28.36 7.68
C VAL A 244 -13.34 28.54 6.19
N THR A 245 -13.90 27.66 5.36
CA THR A 245 -13.72 27.68 3.90
C THR A 245 -14.18 29.00 3.30
N ARG A 246 -15.36 29.49 3.71
CA ARG A 246 -15.92 30.77 3.26
C ARG A 246 -15.07 31.95 3.71
N VAL A 247 -14.66 32.00 4.98
CA VAL A 247 -13.83 33.08 5.51
C VAL A 247 -12.48 33.14 4.80
N VAL A 248 -11.80 32.00 4.64
CA VAL A 248 -10.49 31.94 3.97
C VAL A 248 -10.62 32.31 2.49
N GLY A 249 -11.65 31.81 1.80
CA GLY A 249 -11.91 32.15 0.40
C GLY A 249 -12.21 33.63 0.21
N ASN A 250 -13.07 34.21 1.05
CA ASN A 250 -13.36 35.64 1.04
C ASN A 250 -12.10 36.48 1.30
N TRP A 251 -11.21 36.06 2.21
CA TRP A 251 -9.95 36.78 2.40
C TRP A 251 -9.01 36.68 1.21
N LEU A 252 -8.94 35.53 0.55
CA LEU A 252 -8.15 35.36 -0.69
C LEU A 252 -8.73 36.18 -1.87
N LEU A 253 -10.03 36.45 -1.86
CA LEU A 253 -10.68 37.34 -2.82
C LEU A 253 -10.47 38.81 -2.46
N ASP A 254 -10.81 39.23 -1.24
CA ASP A 254 -11.17 40.62 -0.94
C ASP A 254 -10.46 41.23 0.27
N LEU A 255 -9.61 40.49 1.01
CA LEU A 255 -8.90 41.07 2.15
C LEU A 255 -7.91 42.17 1.67
N PRO A 256 -7.88 43.35 2.31
CA PRO A 256 -6.84 44.33 2.06
C PRO A 256 -5.44 43.75 2.34
N ASP A 257 -4.49 43.94 1.41
CA ASP A 257 -3.13 43.35 1.48
C ASP A 257 -3.10 41.80 1.52
N ARG A 258 -4.11 41.12 0.95
CA ARG A 258 -4.17 39.64 0.91
C ARG A 258 -2.95 38.95 0.32
N TYR A 259 -2.20 39.63 -0.57
CA TYR A 259 -0.99 39.10 -1.22
C TYR A 259 0.07 38.67 -0.19
N SER A 260 0.19 39.42 0.91
CA SER A 260 1.09 39.10 2.04
C SER A 260 0.75 37.77 2.71
N PHE A 261 -0.50 37.32 2.63
CA PHE A 261 -1.02 36.15 3.34
C PHE A 261 -1.35 34.95 2.44
N HIS A 262 -1.19 35.05 1.11
CA HIS A 262 -1.51 33.96 0.18
C HIS A 262 -0.89 32.61 0.58
N HIS A 263 0.42 32.57 0.87
CA HIS A 263 1.10 31.35 1.34
C HIS A 263 0.55 30.75 2.64
N LYS A 264 -0.17 31.52 3.46
CA LYS A 264 -0.83 31.04 4.69
C LYS A 264 -2.24 30.58 4.42
N LEU A 265 -2.98 31.27 3.55
CA LEU A 265 -4.40 31.04 3.30
C LEU A 265 -4.67 29.96 2.24
N ILE A 266 -3.85 29.88 1.19
CA ILE A 266 -3.98 28.88 0.11
C ILE A 266 -4.04 27.45 0.66
N PRO A 267 -3.15 27.02 1.59
CA PRO A 267 -3.20 25.66 2.14
C PRO A 267 -4.52 25.33 2.85
N LEU A 268 -5.12 26.30 3.55
CA LEU A 268 -6.40 26.10 4.24
C LEU A 268 -7.54 25.88 3.24
N LEU A 269 -7.61 26.70 2.18
CA LEU A 269 -8.65 26.55 1.16
C LEU A 269 -8.49 25.24 0.37
N LEU A 270 -7.27 24.92 -0.07
CA LEU A 270 -7.02 23.71 -0.85
C LEU A 270 -7.25 22.43 -0.04
N THR A 271 -7.12 22.47 1.29
CA THR A 271 -7.50 21.35 2.17
C THR A 271 -9.01 21.07 2.07
N SER A 272 -9.85 22.09 1.92
CA SER A 272 -11.31 21.95 1.80
C SER A 272 -11.76 21.35 0.47
N ILE A 273 -10.96 21.43 -0.61
CA ILE A 273 -11.28 20.79 -1.91
C ILE A 273 -11.33 19.26 -1.77
N ARG A 274 -10.65 18.70 -0.76
CA ARG A 274 -10.63 17.27 -0.45
C ARG A 274 -11.43 16.94 0.81
N ASP A 275 -12.38 17.79 1.18
CA ASP A 275 -13.30 17.49 2.29
C ASP A 275 -14.19 16.28 1.97
N GLU A 276 -14.62 15.58 3.02
CA GLU A 276 -15.51 14.43 2.90
C GLU A 276 -16.90 14.84 2.40
N GLN A 277 -17.34 16.06 2.72
CA GLN A 277 -18.65 16.59 2.32
C GLN A 277 -18.60 17.21 0.92
N PRO A 278 -19.42 16.76 -0.04
CA PRO A 278 -19.44 17.29 -1.41
C PRO A 278 -19.64 18.80 -1.49
N GLU A 279 -20.56 19.34 -0.70
CA GLU A 279 -20.89 20.79 -0.68
C GLU A 279 -19.67 21.65 -0.28
N ILE A 280 -18.80 21.14 0.60
CA ILE A 280 -17.58 21.85 1.00
C ILE A 280 -16.55 21.82 -0.14
N ARG A 281 -16.43 20.67 -0.82
CA ARG A 281 -15.52 20.55 -1.98
C ARG A 281 -15.92 21.51 -3.10
N GLU A 282 -17.21 21.53 -3.45
CA GLU A 282 -17.76 22.41 -4.48
C GLU A 282 -17.58 23.88 -4.13
N LEU A 283 -17.85 24.27 -2.88
CA LEU A 283 -17.62 25.63 -2.40
C LEU A 283 -16.13 26.02 -2.50
N ALA A 284 -15.22 25.15 -2.03
CA ALA A 284 -13.79 25.43 -2.03
C ALA A 284 -13.23 25.51 -3.46
N ASP A 285 -13.68 24.63 -4.35
CA ASP A 285 -13.29 24.59 -5.76
C ASP A 285 -13.77 25.83 -6.50
N SER A 286 -15.05 26.20 -6.33
CA SER A 286 -15.61 27.44 -6.90
C SER A 286 -14.88 28.68 -6.41
N LEU A 287 -14.62 28.79 -5.10
CA LEU A 287 -13.84 29.91 -4.54
C LEU A 287 -12.42 29.94 -5.13
N TRP A 288 -11.75 28.79 -5.22
CA TRP A 288 -10.40 28.73 -5.77
C TRP A 288 -10.35 29.16 -7.24
N HIS A 289 -11.33 28.75 -8.03
CA HIS A 289 -11.50 29.21 -9.40
C HIS A 289 -11.63 30.73 -9.47
N ASP A 290 -12.55 31.32 -8.70
CA ASP A 290 -12.80 32.76 -8.67
C ASP A 290 -11.58 33.56 -8.20
N ILE A 291 -10.85 33.05 -7.21
CA ILE A 291 -9.59 33.64 -6.72
C ILE A 291 -8.56 33.70 -7.85
N GLY A 292 -8.44 32.64 -8.64
CA GLY A 292 -7.57 32.61 -9.81
C GLY A 292 -7.97 33.63 -10.87
N LEU A 293 -9.27 33.70 -11.21
CA LEU A 293 -9.78 34.69 -12.17
C LEU A 293 -9.51 36.12 -11.69
N LYS A 294 -9.79 36.41 -10.42
CA LYS A 294 -9.54 37.74 -9.84
C LYS A 294 -8.06 38.11 -9.85
N TYR A 295 -7.18 37.18 -9.48
CA TYR A 295 -5.74 37.42 -9.52
C TYR A 295 -5.26 37.70 -10.95
N GLN A 296 -5.77 36.95 -11.93
CA GLN A 296 -5.44 37.17 -13.33
C GLN A 296 -5.87 38.56 -13.81
N GLN A 297 -7.08 39.01 -13.43
CA GLN A 297 -7.59 40.34 -13.78
C GLN A 297 -6.75 41.46 -13.15
N GLU A 298 -6.39 41.34 -11.87
CA GLU A 298 -5.59 42.37 -11.18
C GLU A 298 -4.14 42.47 -11.66
N ASN A 299 -3.60 41.39 -12.24
CA ASN A 299 -2.22 41.32 -12.71
C ASN A 299 -2.14 41.15 -14.24
N GLU A 300 -3.16 41.63 -14.97
CA GLU A 300 -3.26 41.45 -16.43
C GLU A 300 -2.02 41.96 -17.16
N GLU A 301 -1.46 43.10 -16.76
CA GLU A 301 -0.24 43.65 -17.37
C GLU A 301 0.99 42.74 -17.18
N GLU A 302 1.18 42.16 -15.99
CA GLU A 302 2.28 41.22 -15.70
C GLU A 302 2.08 39.90 -16.46
N LEU A 303 0.83 39.48 -16.63
CA LEU A 303 0.47 38.19 -17.20
C LEU A 303 0.13 38.26 -18.69
N LYS A 304 0.22 39.43 -19.32
CA LYS A 304 -0.25 39.70 -20.67
C LYS A 304 0.26 38.68 -21.68
N ASP A 305 1.56 38.42 -21.72
CA ASP A 305 2.14 37.44 -22.64
C ASP A 305 1.59 36.02 -22.40
N LYS A 306 1.35 35.62 -21.15
CA LYS A 306 0.77 34.30 -20.83
C LYS A 306 -0.72 34.20 -21.19
N ILE A 307 -1.42 35.33 -21.23
CA ILE A 307 -2.83 35.45 -21.62
C ILE A 307 -2.95 35.46 -23.15
N ASP A 308 -2.22 36.34 -23.82
CA ASP A 308 -2.23 36.52 -25.28
C ASP A 308 -1.71 35.25 -25.99
N PHE A 309 -0.73 34.56 -25.40
CA PHE A 309 -0.18 33.30 -25.90
C PHE A 309 -0.55 32.12 -24.98
N ALA A 310 -1.84 32.02 -24.61
CA ALA A 310 -2.35 30.93 -23.78
C ALA A 310 -2.01 29.56 -24.37
N LYS A 311 -1.15 28.81 -23.67
CA LYS A 311 -0.81 27.43 -24.04
C LYS A 311 -2.05 26.55 -23.86
N PRO A 312 -2.37 25.67 -24.83
CA PRO A 312 -3.41 24.67 -24.64
C PRO A 312 -3.10 23.79 -23.42
N VAL A 313 -4.12 23.11 -22.91
CA VAL A 313 -3.91 22.04 -21.92
C VAL A 313 -2.91 21.03 -22.51
N PRO A 314 -1.87 20.61 -21.77
CA PRO A 314 -0.95 19.59 -22.24
C PRO A 314 -1.70 18.34 -22.69
N ILE A 315 -1.28 17.74 -23.81
CA ILE A 315 -1.88 16.50 -24.33
C ILE A 315 -1.74 15.38 -23.28
N HIS A 316 -0.59 15.34 -22.62
CA HIS A 316 -0.32 14.44 -21.50
C HIS A 316 -0.66 15.12 -20.17
N TYR A 317 -1.89 14.92 -19.70
CA TYR A 317 -2.40 15.48 -18.46
C TYR A 317 -3.19 14.40 -17.69
N PRO A 318 -3.26 14.46 -16.34
CA PRO A 318 -4.01 13.48 -15.56
C PRO A 318 -5.46 13.28 -16.05
N PRO A 319 -5.92 12.04 -16.27
CA PRO A 319 -7.24 11.78 -16.82
C PRO A 319 -8.34 12.15 -15.81
N LYS A 320 -9.44 12.72 -16.31
CA LYS A 320 -10.62 13.11 -15.50
C LYS A 320 -10.32 14.15 -14.41
N VAL A 321 -9.28 14.95 -14.58
CA VAL A 321 -8.93 16.06 -13.69
C VAL A 321 -9.03 17.37 -14.46
N GLU A 322 -9.76 18.34 -13.91
CA GLU A 322 -9.82 19.67 -14.48
C GLU A 322 -8.52 20.43 -14.20
N ARG A 323 -8.02 21.13 -15.22
CA ARG A 323 -6.81 21.94 -15.09
C ARG A 323 -7.14 23.27 -14.41
N PRO A 324 -6.46 23.64 -13.30
CA PRO A 324 -6.66 24.93 -12.67
C PRO A 324 -6.41 26.09 -13.64
N ASN A 325 -7.18 27.18 -13.50
CA ASN A 325 -7.02 28.35 -14.36
C ASN A 325 -5.63 29.01 -14.19
N LEU A 326 -5.25 29.90 -15.10
CA LEU A 326 -3.91 30.50 -15.11
C LEU A 326 -3.59 31.20 -13.78
N GLY A 327 -4.53 31.98 -13.23
CA GLY A 327 -4.31 32.67 -11.97
C GLY A 327 -4.05 31.74 -10.78
N CYS A 328 -4.80 30.64 -10.65
CA CYS A 328 -4.57 29.61 -9.63
C CYS A 328 -3.14 29.06 -9.71
N ARG A 329 -2.68 28.74 -10.93
CA ARG A 329 -1.34 28.18 -11.17
C ARG A 329 -0.23 29.18 -10.86
N ILE A 330 -0.39 30.45 -11.23
CA ILE A 330 0.57 31.50 -10.89
C ILE A 330 0.60 31.76 -9.38
N LEU A 331 -0.55 31.79 -8.71
CA LEU A 331 -0.63 31.92 -7.27
C LEU A 331 0.11 30.79 -6.56
N MET A 332 -0.09 29.54 -7.00
CA MET A 332 0.65 28.41 -6.44
C MET A 332 2.15 28.54 -6.70
N PHE A 333 2.56 28.82 -7.94
CA PHE A 333 3.98 29.02 -8.31
C PHE A 333 4.68 30.04 -7.40
N ARG A 334 4.05 31.19 -7.14
CA ARG A 334 4.65 32.25 -6.31
C ARG A 334 4.77 31.87 -4.82
N ASN A 335 3.98 30.91 -4.34
CA ASN A 335 3.86 30.60 -2.91
C ASN A 335 4.35 29.20 -2.52
N VAL A 336 4.53 28.29 -3.48
CA VAL A 336 4.87 26.87 -3.22
C VAL A 336 6.13 26.69 -2.39
N SER A 337 7.16 27.51 -2.62
CA SER A 337 8.42 27.46 -1.85
C SER A 337 8.26 27.73 -0.35
N ARG A 338 7.21 28.48 0.03
CA ARG A 338 6.87 28.79 1.42
C ARG A 338 5.91 27.78 2.03
N ILE A 339 5.06 27.16 1.20
CA ILE A 339 4.05 26.19 1.64
C ILE A 339 4.67 24.79 1.80
N LEU A 340 5.39 24.32 0.78
CA LEU A 340 5.84 22.93 0.68
C LEU A 340 6.69 22.47 1.87
N PRO A 341 7.67 23.23 2.40
CA PRO A 341 8.47 22.76 3.53
C PRO A 341 7.65 22.53 4.81
N GLY A 342 6.60 23.33 5.05
CA GLY A 342 5.67 23.12 6.16
C GLY A 342 4.82 21.87 5.92
N LEU A 343 4.24 21.77 4.72
CA LEU A 343 3.43 20.62 4.33
C LEU A 343 4.18 19.30 4.45
N MET A 344 5.43 19.23 3.99
CA MET A 344 6.22 17.99 4.08
C MET A 344 6.59 17.61 5.52
N LYS A 345 6.56 18.54 6.48
CA LYS A 345 6.65 18.21 7.91
C LYS A 345 5.32 17.64 8.42
N ASP A 346 4.20 18.23 8.02
CA ASP A 346 2.86 17.81 8.45
C ASP A 346 2.48 16.42 7.88
N VAL A 347 2.95 16.08 6.68
CA VAL A 347 2.78 14.75 6.06
C VAL A 347 3.37 13.63 6.91
N VAL A 348 4.38 13.90 7.74
CA VAL A 348 5.04 12.93 8.62
C VAL A 348 4.81 13.24 10.11
N ASP A 349 3.80 14.05 10.42
CA ASP A 349 3.47 14.43 11.80
C ASP A 349 3.01 13.24 12.65
N TRP A 350 3.22 13.31 13.95
CA TRP A 350 2.80 12.22 14.85
C TRP A 350 1.27 12.07 14.93
N VAL A 351 0.49 13.10 14.61
CA VAL A 351 -0.99 13.06 14.56
C VAL A 351 -1.48 12.50 13.23
N LEU A 352 -2.21 11.38 13.27
CA LEU A 352 -2.73 10.69 12.09
C LEU A 352 -3.61 11.57 11.19
N GLU A 353 -4.59 12.27 11.77
CA GLU A 353 -5.50 13.12 10.99
C GLU A 353 -4.75 14.23 10.24
N THR A 354 -3.71 14.81 10.87
CA THR A 354 -2.82 15.79 10.23
C THR A 354 -2.13 15.18 9.01
N ARG A 355 -1.56 13.97 9.14
CA ARG A 355 -0.90 13.28 8.02
C ARG A 355 -1.85 12.99 6.87
N ILE A 356 -3.07 12.52 7.16
CA ILE A 356 -4.10 12.22 6.15
C ILE A 356 -4.47 13.48 5.36
N LYS A 357 -4.81 14.57 6.04
CA LYS A 357 -5.17 15.83 5.38
C LYS A 357 -3.99 16.41 4.60
N SER A 358 -2.78 16.33 5.14
CA SER A 358 -1.56 16.84 4.50
C SER A 358 -1.18 16.04 3.25
N ALA A 359 -1.31 14.71 3.28
CA ALA A 359 -1.11 13.86 2.10
C ALA A 359 -2.12 14.19 0.99
N SER A 360 -3.38 14.43 1.34
CA SER A 360 -4.40 14.84 0.36
C SER A 360 -4.16 16.26 -0.19
N LEU A 361 -3.74 17.19 0.67
CA LEU A 361 -3.35 18.55 0.27
C LEU A 361 -2.15 18.54 -0.68
N LEU A 362 -1.19 17.63 -0.49
CA LEU A 362 -0.02 17.50 -1.37
C LEU A 362 -0.44 17.25 -2.82
N TYR A 363 -1.43 16.39 -3.06
CA TYR A 363 -1.98 16.17 -4.40
C TYR A 363 -2.50 17.49 -5.02
N MET A 364 -3.30 18.26 -4.28
CA MET A 364 -3.85 19.53 -4.77
C MET A 364 -2.75 20.58 -5.01
N LEU A 365 -1.74 20.62 -4.15
CA LEU A 365 -0.60 21.51 -4.30
C LEU A 365 0.18 21.19 -5.58
N LEU A 366 0.45 19.91 -5.86
CA LEU A 366 1.15 19.47 -7.07
C LEU A 366 0.34 19.74 -8.33
N LEU A 367 -0.97 19.48 -8.30
CA LEU A 367 -1.88 19.75 -9.42
C LEU A 367 -1.87 21.23 -9.81
N ASN A 368 -1.82 22.13 -8.82
CA ASN A 368 -1.74 23.57 -9.07
C ASN A 368 -0.33 24.07 -9.39
N SER A 369 0.72 23.31 -9.02
CA SER A 369 2.11 23.68 -9.27
C SER A 369 2.58 23.31 -10.68
N GLU A 370 2.02 22.28 -11.31
CA GLU A 370 2.47 21.75 -12.61
C GLU A 370 4.02 21.64 -12.67
N GLU A 371 4.63 22.04 -13.80
CA GLU A 371 6.07 21.97 -14.08
C GLU A 371 6.94 22.72 -13.06
N TYR A 372 6.37 23.70 -12.35
CA TYR A 372 7.11 24.50 -11.37
C TYR A 372 7.57 23.69 -10.16
N ILE A 373 6.99 22.51 -9.91
CA ILE A 373 7.47 21.65 -8.82
C ILE A 373 8.88 21.13 -9.05
N THR A 374 9.38 21.14 -10.29
CA THR A 374 10.70 20.62 -10.68
C THR A 374 11.83 21.15 -9.79
N GLN A 375 11.82 22.45 -9.44
CA GLN A 375 12.85 23.07 -8.59
C GLN A 375 12.77 22.69 -7.11
N HIS A 376 11.69 22.02 -6.69
CA HIS A 376 11.41 21.62 -5.31
C HIS A 376 11.48 20.10 -5.09
N MET A 377 11.92 19.35 -6.10
CA MET A 377 11.95 17.89 -6.10
C MET A 377 12.72 17.29 -4.93
N GLU A 378 13.77 17.95 -4.43
CA GLU A 378 14.56 17.42 -3.31
C GLU A 378 13.76 17.33 -2.01
N ILE A 379 13.10 18.42 -1.62
CA ILE A 379 12.27 18.48 -0.42
C ILE A 379 11.04 17.57 -0.59
N LEU A 380 10.44 17.59 -1.79
CA LEU A 380 9.27 16.78 -2.12
C LEU A 380 9.55 15.29 -1.99
N LEU A 381 10.57 14.77 -2.70
CA LEU A 381 10.91 13.36 -2.68
C LEU A 381 11.35 12.90 -1.29
N SER A 382 12.16 13.70 -0.59
CA SER A 382 12.60 13.38 0.78
C SER A 382 11.43 13.16 1.74
N GLY A 383 10.41 14.03 1.68
CA GLY A 383 9.21 13.86 2.50
C GLY A 383 8.30 12.73 2.01
N MET A 384 8.16 12.54 0.69
CA MET A 384 7.37 11.43 0.12
C MET A 384 7.94 10.06 0.52
N TYR A 385 9.27 9.87 0.48
CA TYR A 385 9.88 8.59 0.90
C TYR A 385 9.60 8.26 2.36
N LYS A 386 9.60 9.27 3.24
CA LYS A 386 9.24 9.09 4.65
C LYS A 386 7.75 8.78 4.80
N ALA A 387 6.90 9.48 4.06
CA ALA A 387 5.45 9.27 4.08
C ALA A 387 5.02 7.90 3.53
N CYS A 388 5.75 7.35 2.55
CA CYS A 388 5.51 5.99 2.05
C CYS A 388 5.84 4.89 3.07
N ALA A 389 6.55 5.22 4.16
CA ALA A 389 6.78 4.30 5.26
C ALA A 389 5.63 4.25 6.27
N ASP A 390 4.58 5.08 6.12
CA ASP A 390 3.44 5.14 7.02
C ASP A 390 2.70 3.80 7.12
N GLU A 391 2.13 3.54 8.29
CA GLU A 391 1.34 2.35 8.58
C GLU A 391 -0.11 2.49 8.07
N ASP A 392 -0.63 3.73 7.97
CA ASP A 392 -1.97 3.98 7.47
C ASP A 392 -1.97 4.08 5.93
N GLN A 393 -2.70 3.14 5.32
CA GLN A 393 -2.78 3.03 3.86
C GLN A 393 -3.42 4.28 3.20
N ARG A 394 -4.24 5.06 3.92
CA ARG A 394 -4.81 6.31 3.37
C ARG A 394 -3.72 7.33 3.06
N VAL A 395 -2.72 7.44 3.94
CA VAL A 395 -1.56 8.33 3.74
C VAL A 395 -0.75 7.84 2.54
N THR A 396 -0.33 6.57 2.55
CA THR A 396 0.52 6.04 1.47
C THR A 396 -0.17 6.02 0.10
N ASN A 397 -1.49 5.84 0.06
CA ASN A 397 -2.28 5.94 -1.18
C ASN A 397 -2.31 7.36 -1.74
N ASP A 398 -2.56 8.37 -0.90
CA ASP A 398 -2.59 9.76 -1.35
C ASP A 398 -1.20 10.27 -1.75
N ILE A 399 -0.14 9.79 -1.09
CA ILE A 399 1.25 10.06 -1.51
C ILE A 399 1.56 9.44 -2.88
N GLN A 400 1.11 8.20 -3.15
CA GLN A 400 1.29 7.58 -4.46
C GLN A 400 0.54 8.33 -5.57
N LYS A 401 -0.71 8.77 -5.31
CA LYS A 401 -1.46 9.63 -6.25
C LYS A 401 -0.75 10.97 -6.49
N ALA A 402 -0.15 11.55 -5.45
CA ALA A 402 0.65 12.76 -5.59
C ALA A 402 1.94 12.50 -6.39
N ALA A 403 2.60 11.37 -6.17
CA ALA A 403 3.78 10.95 -6.93
C ALA A 403 3.46 10.72 -8.43
N GLU A 404 2.26 10.27 -8.76
CA GLU A 404 1.80 10.19 -10.16
C GLU A 404 1.86 11.55 -10.87
N LEU A 405 1.49 12.65 -10.19
CA LEU A 405 1.56 14.00 -10.74
C LEU A 405 3.00 14.46 -11.03
N ILE A 406 4.00 13.91 -10.34
CA ILE A 406 5.40 14.16 -10.68
C ILE A 406 5.69 13.59 -12.09
N GLY A 407 5.17 12.40 -12.40
CA GLY A 407 5.31 11.82 -13.74
C GLY A 407 4.69 12.69 -14.83
N TYR A 408 3.55 13.32 -14.54
CA TYR A 408 2.87 14.21 -15.49
C TYR A 408 3.59 15.54 -15.71
N PHE A 409 4.23 16.09 -14.68
CA PHE A 409 4.69 17.48 -14.68
C PHE A 409 6.21 17.65 -14.65
N VAL A 410 6.96 16.63 -14.27
CA VAL A 410 8.42 16.70 -14.14
C VAL A 410 9.07 15.81 -15.18
N GLU A 411 10.03 16.37 -15.91
CA GLU A 411 10.77 15.64 -16.95
C GLU A 411 11.51 14.42 -16.37
N PRO A 412 11.49 13.25 -17.06
CA PRO A 412 12.22 12.06 -16.65
C PRO A 412 13.70 12.27 -16.36
N GLU A 413 14.36 13.19 -17.05
CA GLU A 413 15.75 13.56 -16.77
C GLU A 413 15.99 13.93 -15.29
N VAL A 414 15.06 14.70 -14.71
CA VAL A 414 15.20 15.23 -13.35
C VAL A 414 14.88 14.17 -12.32
N TRP A 415 13.69 13.57 -12.41
CA TRP A 415 13.26 12.61 -11.38
C TRP A 415 14.04 11.30 -11.47
N CYS A 416 14.45 10.83 -12.66
CA CYS A 416 15.29 9.64 -12.77
C CYS A 416 16.58 9.83 -11.98
N ARG A 417 17.29 10.96 -12.17
CA ARG A 417 18.55 11.24 -11.47
C ARG A 417 18.39 11.14 -9.95
N MET A 418 17.30 11.67 -9.41
CA MET A 418 17.08 11.75 -7.96
C MET A 418 16.58 10.43 -7.38
N ILE A 419 15.55 9.82 -7.99
CA ILE A 419 14.94 8.59 -7.48
C ILE A 419 15.90 7.41 -7.63
N ILE A 420 16.62 7.32 -8.76
CA ILE A 420 17.64 6.26 -8.98
C ILE A 420 18.79 6.41 -7.98
N SER A 421 19.27 7.63 -7.75
CA SER A 421 20.31 7.87 -6.75
C SER A 421 19.85 7.45 -5.35
N TYR A 422 18.60 7.76 -4.99
CA TYR A 422 18.02 7.33 -3.73
C TYR A 422 17.97 5.80 -3.64
N LEU A 423 17.40 5.10 -4.63
CA LEU A 423 17.29 3.64 -4.64
C LEU A 423 18.64 2.94 -4.49
N LYS A 424 19.67 3.41 -5.21
CA LYS A 424 21.04 2.86 -5.11
C LYS A 424 21.65 3.05 -3.73
N SER A 425 21.35 4.16 -3.07
CA SER A 425 21.92 4.48 -1.75
C SER A 425 21.15 3.88 -0.57
N SER A 426 19.82 3.88 -0.63
CA SER A 426 18.95 3.54 0.49
C SER A 426 18.39 2.12 0.42
N GLN A 427 18.36 1.52 -0.78
CA GLN A 427 17.83 0.18 -1.04
C GLN A 427 16.44 -0.04 -0.42
N SER A 428 15.59 1.00 -0.44
CA SER A 428 14.33 1.04 0.31
C SER A 428 13.11 0.90 -0.59
N TYR A 429 12.14 0.11 -0.14
CA TYR A 429 10.86 -0.08 -0.85
C TYR A 429 10.09 1.22 -1.01
N THR A 430 10.32 2.23 -0.15
CA THR A 430 9.65 3.53 -0.26
C THR A 430 10.07 4.30 -1.51
N GLY A 431 11.30 4.07 -2.00
CA GLY A 431 11.75 4.61 -3.28
C GLY A 431 10.97 4.03 -4.45
N LEU A 432 10.68 2.73 -4.40
CA LEU A 432 9.87 2.04 -5.42
C LEU A 432 8.39 2.43 -5.36
N MET A 433 7.86 2.65 -4.15
CA MET A 433 6.50 3.18 -3.94
C MET A 433 6.29 4.56 -4.57
N VAL A 434 7.36 5.38 -4.68
CA VAL A 434 7.31 6.66 -5.40
C VAL A 434 7.61 6.45 -6.88
N LEU A 435 8.59 5.62 -7.23
CA LEU A 435 9.02 5.38 -8.62
C LEU A 435 7.87 4.83 -9.49
N SER A 436 7.11 3.85 -9.00
CA SER A 436 6.05 3.21 -9.79
C SER A 436 4.97 4.22 -10.24
N PRO A 437 4.34 5.01 -9.36
CA PRO A 437 3.40 6.05 -9.79
C PRO A 437 4.03 7.12 -10.68
N VAL A 438 5.29 7.51 -10.44
CA VAL A 438 5.99 8.49 -11.29
C VAL A 438 6.14 7.94 -12.72
N ILE A 439 6.52 6.66 -12.87
CA ILE A 439 6.55 5.98 -14.17
C ILE A 439 5.16 5.98 -14.79
N TYR A 440 4.13 5.60 -14.03
CA TYR A 440 2.75 5.52 -14.50
C TYR A 440 2.24 6.86 -15.06
N GLY A 441 2.55 7.96 -14.36
CA GLY A 441 2.20 9.31 -14.79
C GLY A 441 3.08 9.88 -15.90
N SER A 442 4.13 9.19 -16.35
CA SER A 442 5.09 9.73 -17.32
C SER A 442 4.61 9.62 -18.77
N GLU A 443 5.05 10.57 -19.61
CA GLU A 443 4.82 10.50 -21.05
C GLU A 443 5.73 9.43 -21.68
N ARG A 444 5.15 8.48 -22.43
CA ARG A 444 5.86 7.35 -23.05
C ARG A 444 7.12 7.77 -23.84
N THR A 445 6.99 8.79 -24.69
CA THR A 445 8.06 9.28 -25.57
C THR A 445 9.25 9.84 -24.79
N LYS A 446 8.98 10.54 -23.69
CA LYS A 446 9.98 11.14 -22.80
C LYS A 446 10.61 10.14 -21.85
N LEU A 447 9.87 9.11 -21.46
CA LEU A 447 10.35 8.03 -20.60
C LEU A 447 11.31 7.09 -21.34
N ARG A 448 11.10 6.86 -22.64
CA ARG A 448 11.84 5.89 -23.46
C ARG A 448 13.37 5.91 -23.29
N PRO A 449 14.07 7.07 -23.28
CA PRO A 449 15.53 7.12 -23.13
C PRO A 449 16.05 6.58 -21.78
N TYR A 450 15.19 6.49 -20.77
CA TYR A 450 15.56 6.14 -19.39
C TYR A 450 15.20 4.70 -19.01
N LEU A 451 14.52 3.95 -19.89
CA LEU A 451 14.03 2.60 -19.60
C LEU A 451 15.15 1.66 -19.18
N SER A 452 16.29 1.65 -19.91
CA SER A 452 17.44 0.83 -19.52
C SER A 452 17.92 1.20 -18.13
N THR A 453 18.15 2.50 -17.86
CA THR A 453 18.66 2.94 -16.56
C THR A 453 17.73 2.58 -15.39
N ILE A 454 16.41 2.67 -15.60
CA ILE A 454 15.41 2.26 -14.61
C ILE A 454 15.49 0.74 -14.38
N CYS A 455 15.39 -0.04 -15.45
CA CYS A 455 15.43 -1.51 -15.41
C CYS A 455 16.73 -2.01 -14.78
N ASP A 456 17.88 -1.48 -15.19
CA ASP A 456 19.20 -1.83 -14.66
C ASP A 456 19.35 -1.47 -13.18
N THR A 457 18.63 -0.45 -12.71
CA THR A 457 18.62 -0.08 -11.28
C THR A 457 17.76 -1.05 -10.48
N ILE A 458 16.53 -1.34 -10.92
CA ILE A 458 15.63 -2.22 -10.17
C ILE A 458 16.06 -3.70 -10.21
N THR A 459 16.97 -4.07 -11.12
CA THR A 459 17.60 -5.40 -11.19
C THR A 459 18.90 -5.52 -10.40
N LEU A 460 19.38 -4.45 -9.76
CA LEU A 460 20.58 -4.54 -8.92
C LEU A 460 20.37 -5.57 -7.79
N PRO A 461 21.33 -6.47 -7.52
CA PRO A 461 21.21 -7.51 -6.50
C PRO A 461 20.78 -6.97 -5.13
N ASP A 462 21.35 -5.84 -4.70
CA ASP A 462 21.04 -5.18 -3.42
C ASP A 462 19.56 -4.74 -3.30
N ILE A 463 18.85 -4.65 -4.42
CA ILE A 463 17.43 -4.27 -4.49
C ILE A 463 16.56 -5.49 -4.76
N CYS A 464 16.85 -6.22 -5.85
CA CYS A 464 15.97 -7.29 -6.34
C CYS A 464 16.08 -8.60 -5.54
N HIS A 465 17.18 -8.84 -4.82
CA HIS A 465 17.35 -10.04 -3.97
C HIS A 465 16.72 -9.89 -2.57
N SER A 466 16.00 -8.79 -2.32
CA SER A 466 15.31 -8.57 -1.05
C SER A 466 14.22 -9.60 -0.78
N LEU A 467 14.27 -10.21 0.41
CA LEU A 467 13.23 -11.12 0.91
C LEU A 467 12.02 -10.38 1.50
N GLN A 468 12.06 -9.04 1.58
CA GLN A 468 10.97 -8.26 2.18
C GLN A 468 9.75 -8.23 1.22
N PRO A 469 8.56 -8.69 1.66
CA PRO A 469 7.36 -8.71 0.80
C PRO A 469 6.98 -7.31 0.25
N LYS A 470 7.17 -6.26 1.06
CA LYS A 470 6.97 -4.86 0.64
C LYS A 470 7.91 -4.44 -0.48
N MET A 471 9.15 -4.95 -0.53
CA MET A 471 10.05 -4.66 -1.64
C MET A 471 9.56 -5.36 -2.92
N GLN A 472 9.26 -6.65 -2.82
CA GLN A 472 8.83 -7.49 -3.95
C GLN A 472 7.54 -6.97 -4.59
N ILE A 473 6.53 -6.60 -3.79
CA ILE A 473 5.28 -6.07 -4.34
C ILE A 473 5.49 -4.74 -5.07
N ASN A 474 6.39 -3.88 -4.59
CA ASN A 474 6.67 -2.59 -5.21
C ASN A 474 7.57 -2.70 -6.44
N LEU A 475 8.47 -3.70 -6.50
CA LEU A 475 9.16 -4.09 -7.73
C LEU A 475 8.14 -4.52 -8.79
N LEU A 476 7.17 -5.37 -8.43
CA LEU A 476 6.10 -5.78 -9.34
C LEU A 476 5.23 -4.60 -9.79
N SER A 477 4.92 -3.64 -8.91
CA SER A 477 4.21 -2.41 -9.31
C SER A 477 5.03 -1.53 -10.27
N CYS A 478 6.36 -1.47 -10.12
CA CYS A 478 7.22 -0.80 -11.09
C CYS A 478 7.17 -1.49 -12.46
N VAL A 479 7.23 -2.83 -12.49
CA VAL A 479 7.09 -3.61 -13.73
C VAL A 479 5.73 -3.36 -14.38
N GLU A 480 4.64 -3.38 -13.62
CA GLU A 480 3.28 -3.08 -14.09
C GLU A 480 3.18 -1.67 -14.71
N SER A 481 3.80 -0.68 -14.07
CA SER A 481 3.83 0.71 -14.55
C SER A 481 4.64 0.84 -15.85
N LEU A 482 5.79 0.16 -15.94
CA LEU A 482 6.62 0.12 -17.15
C LEU A 482 5.87 -0.52 -18.31
N ILE A 483 5.24 -1.68 -18.10
CA ILE A 483 4.44 -2.38 -19.12
C ILE A 483 3.31 -1.48 -19.62
N THR A 484 2.58 -0.85 -18.70
CA THR A 484 1.42 -0.01 -19.02
C THR A 484 1.81 1.21 -19.87
N VAL A 485 2.89 1.90 -19.50
CA VAL A 485 3.26 3.17 -20.13
C VAL A 485 4.14 2.97 -21.37
N SER A 486 5.16 2.12 -21.28
CA SER A 486 6.21 1.99 -22.30
C SER A 486 5.84 1.02 -23.43
N LYS A 487 4.94 0.07 -23.18
CA LYS A 487 4.43 -0.88 -24.17
C LYS A 487 5.57 -1.55 -24.96
N GLU A 488 5.53 -1.48 -26.29
CA GLU A 488 6.54 -2.08 -27.17
C GLU A 488 7.95 -1.45 -27.07
N ASP A 489 8.11 -0.30 -26.42
CA ASP A 489 9.43 0.30 -26.17
C ASP A 489 10.27 -0.51 -25.17
N LEU A 490 9.66 -1.49 -24.49
CA LEU A 490 10.35 -2.37 -23.53
C LEU A 490 11.20 -3.46 -24.20
N VAL A 491 11.21 -3.58 -25.53
CA VAL A 491 11.92 -4.64 -26.26
C VAL A 491 13.39 -4.75 -25.83
N ASP A 492 14.09 -3.63 -25.71
CA ASP A 492 15.51 -3.59 -25.32
C ASP A 492 15.74 -3.91 -23.84
N THR A 493 14.71 -3.76 -23.01
CA THR A 493 14.74 -4.02 -21.56
C THR A 493 14.07 -5.33 -21.16
N CYS A 494 13.59 -6.10 -22.14
CA CYS A 494 12.84 -7.34 -21.94
C CYS A 494 13.63 -8.33 -21.06
N GLN A 495 14.93 -8.48 -21.33
CA GLN A 495 15.81 -9.36 -20.55
C GLN A 495 15.89 -8.94 -19.07
N SER A 496 16.07 -7.65 -18.79
CA SER A 496 16.16 -7.13 -17.42
C SER A 496 14.86 -7.38 -16.64
N LEU A 497 13.71 -7.16 -17.27
CA LEU A 497 12.40 -7.43 -16.66
C LEU A 497 12.15 -8.93 -16.45
N PHE A 498 12.52 -9.77 -17.41
CA PHE A 498 12.44 -11.22 -17.28
C PHE A 498 13.29 -11.72 -16.10
N ASN A 499 14.54 -11.25 -16.01
CA ASN A 499 15.45 -11.59 -14.90
C ASN A 499 14.88 -11.16 -13.55
N LEU A 500 14.31 -9.94 -13.47
CA LEU A 500 13.68 -9.44 -12.25
C LEU A 500 12.49 -10.32 -11.82
N LEU A 501 11.60 -10.65 -12.76
CA LEU A 501 10.41 -11.45 -12.46
C LEU A 501 10.80 -12.87 -12.01
N HIS A 502 11.80 -13.47 -12.64
CA HIS A 502 12.35 -14.76 -12.21
C HIS A 502 13.05 -14.70 -10.86
N THR A 503 13.75 -13.61 -10.58
CA THR A 503 14.34 -13.34 -9.26
C THR A 503 13.26 -13.32 -8.19
N ILE A 504 12.18 -12.58 -8.40
CA ILE A 504 11.06 -12.49 -7.46
C ILE A 504 10.39 -13.85 -7.28
N LEU A 505 10.09 -14.59 -8.37
CA LEU A 505 9.51 -15.92 -8.31
C LEU A 505 10.39 -16.92 -7.51
N ALA A 506 11.70 -16.77 -7.60
CA ALA A 506 12.66 -17.65 -6.93
C ALA A 506 12.77 -17.41 -5.42
N ILE A 507 12.54 -16.18 -4.95
CA ILE A 507 12.75 -15.78 -3.54
C ILE A 507 11.46 -15.47 -2.77
N GLN A 508 10.30 -15.39 -3.45
CA GLN A 508 9.03 -15.10 -2.81
C GLN A 508 8.60 -16.20 -1.83
N GLN A 509 7.80 -15.83 -0.82
CA GLN A 509 7.26 -16.75 0.19
C GLN A 509 5.71 -16.74 0.26
N GLY A 510 5.02 -16.09 -0.68
CA GLY A 510 3.58 -15.88 -0.64
C GLY A 510 2.90 -15.95 -2.00
N GLU A 511 1.78 -16.67 -2.06
CA GLU A 511 1.02 -16.91 -3.31
C GLU A 511 0.58 -15.61 -4.01
N VAL A 512 0.23 -14.55 -3.28
CA VAL A 512 -0.16 -13.26 -3.88
C VAL A 512 0.95 -12.65 -4.73
N ILE A 513 2.20 -12.72 -4.27
CA ILE A 513 3.37 -12.18 -5.00
C ILE A 513 3.65 -13.07 -6.20
N LYS A 514 3.57 -14.39 -6.03
CA LYS A 514 3.75 -15.38 -7.08
C LYS A 514 2.74 -15.20 -8.23
N GLU A 515 1.45 -15.10 -7.90
CA GLU A 515 0.38 -14.85 -8.87
C GLU A 515 0.60 -13.53 -9.62
N LYS A 516 0.93 -12.45 -8.91
CA LYS A 516 1.22 -11.15 -9.55
C LYS A 516 2.44 -11.24 -10.47
N ALA A 517 3.51 -11.95 -10.07
CA ALA A 517 4.69 -12.13 -10.92
C ALA A 517 4.41 -12.92 -12.21
N TYR A 518 3.60 -13.99 -12.14
CA TYR A 518 3.16 -14.69 -13.35
C TYR A 518 2.30 -13.81 -14.26
N LYS A 519 1.36 -13.06 -13.67
CA LYS A 519 0.56 -12.09 -14.42
C LYS A 519 1.45 -11.08 -15.16
N MET A 520 2.51 -10.57 -14.51
CA MET A 520 3.45 -9.66 -15.16
C MET A 520 4.26 -10.32 -16.29
N LEU A 521 4.63 -11.61 -16.17
CA LEU A 521 5.26 -12.34 -17.27
C LEU A 521 4.31 -12.47 -18.48
N ASP A 522 3.03 -12.76 -18.24
CA ASP A 522 2.02 -12.89 -19.29
C ASP A 522 1.74 -11.54 -19.95
N GLU A 523 1.62 -10.46 -19.17
CA GLU A 523 1.43 -9.11 -19.69
C GLU A 523 2.66 -8.60 -20.46
N LEU A 524 3.87 -8.92 -20.00
CA LEU A 524 5.12 -8.60 -20.71
C LEU A 524 5.16 -9.32 -22.06
N ALA A 525 4.83 -10.62 -22.09
CA ALA A 525 4.77 -11.40 -23.32
C ALA A 525 3.75 -10.82 -24.31
N LEU A 526 2.54 -10.51 -23.82
CA LEU A 526 1.48 -9.92 -24.62
C LEU A 526 1.87 -8.54 -25.18
N THR A 527 2.46 -7.69 -24.34
CA THR A 527 2.84 -6.32 -24.69
C THR A 527 3.93 -6.28 -25.77
N LEU A 528 4.89 -7.21 -25.69
CA LEU A 528 5.95 -7.36 -26.68
C LEU A 528 5.53 -8.21 -27.90
N LYS A 529 4.24 -8.59 -27.97
CA LYS A 529 3.64 -9.35 -29.07
C LYS A 529 4.27 -10.73 -29.30
N PHE A 530 4.79 -11.35 -28.23
CA PHE A 530 5.13 -12.77 -28.27
C PHE A 530 3.85 -13.59 -28.42
N GLY A 531 3.87 -14.61 -29.26
CA GLY A 531 2.71 -15.48 -29.53
C GLY A 531 2.36 -16.39 -28.34
N SER A 532 3.29 -16.57 -27.40
CA SER A 532 3.08 -17.30 -26.16
C SER A 532 4.11 -16.94 -25.09
N LYS A 533 3.81 -17.25 -23.81
CA LYS A 533 4.78 -17.19 -22.71
C LYS A 533 6.06 -17.97 -23.06
N GLN A 534 5.93 -19.10 -23.76
CA GLN A 534 7.05 -19.95 -24.13
C GLN A 534 8.03 -19.26 -25.09
N GLU A 535 7.55 -18.37 -25.97
CA GLU A 535 8.41 -17.62 -26.89
C GLU A 535 9.26 -16.56 -26.15
N LEU A 536 8.68 -15.95 -25.11
CA LEU A 536 9.43 -15.11 -24.17
C LEU A 536 10.55 -15.93 -23.49
N TYR A 537 10.24 -17.12 -22.98
CA TYR A 537 11.27 -18.01 -22.41
C TYR A 537 12.35 -18.38 -23.43
N ARG A 538 12.00 -18.74 -24.66
CA ARG A 538 12.98 -19.05 -25.71
C ARG A 538 13.94 -17.90 -25.97
N THR A 539 13.44 -16.66 -25.90
CA THR A 539 14.25 -15.46 -26.13
C THR A 539 15.16 -15.18 -24.94
N CYS A 540 14.65 -15.29 -23.70
CA CYS A 540 15.32 -14.78 -22.51
C CYS A 540 16.10 -15.83 -21.69
N THR A 541 15.90 -17.13 -21.93
CA THR A 541 16.54 -18.20 -21.13
C THR A 541 18.05 -18.22 -21.34
N LYS A 542 18.52 -18.16 -22.60
CA LYS A 542 19.96 -18.24 -22.90
C LYS A 542 20.77 -17.10 -22.26
N PRO A 543 20.40 -15.81 -22.39
CA PRO A 543 21.14 -14.74 -21.73
C PRO A 543 21.12 -14.85 -20.20
N LEU A 544 20.03 -15.35 -19.60
CA LEU A 544 19.98 -15.60 -18.15
C LEU A 544 20.94 -16.73 -17.74
N LEU A 545 20.99 -17.84 -18.48
CA LEU A 545 21.96 -18.92 -18.24
C LEU A 545 23.41 -18.46 -18.42
N ASP A 546 23.66 -17.56 -19.39
CA ASP A 546 24.98 -16.98 -19.62
C ASP A 546 25.43 -16.10 -18.45
N SER A 547 24.52 -15.40 -17.79
CA SER A 547 24.82 -14.60 -16.59
C SER A 547 25.33 -15.44 -15.41
N PHE A 548 25.04 -16.75 -15.40
CA PHE A 548 25.49 -17.66 -14.35
C PHE A 548 26.92 -18.16 -14.54
N GLN A 549 27.50 -18.04 -15.75
CA GLN A 549 28.78 -18.68 -16.09
C GLN A 549 29.95 -18.24 -15.21
N GLU A 550 29.90 -17.03 -14.66
CA GLU A 550 30.95 -16.49 -13.79
C GLU A 550 30.81 -16.96 -12.33
N THR A 551 29.63 -17.38 -11.89
CA THR A 551 29.34 -17.60 -10.46
C THR A 551 28.95 -19.04 -10.10
N TYR A 552 28.52 -19.86 -11.06
CA TYR A 552 27.95 -21.19 -10.77
C TYR A 552 28.89 -22.15 -10.04
N THR A 553 30.20 -21.93 -10.13
CA THR A 553 31.22 -22.74 -9.45
C THR A 553 31.30 -22.47 -7.95
N ILE A 554 30.86 -21.30 -7.47
CA ILE A 554 30.92 -20.89 -6.06
C ILE A 554 29.56 -20.94 -5.34
N TRP A 555 28.50 -21.36 -6.03
CA TRP A 555 27.16 -21.43 -5.43
C TRP A 555 27.09 -22.31 -4.19
N ASN A 556 26.28 -21.84 -3.24
CA ASN A 556 25.92 -22.51 -1.99
C ASN A 556 24.37 -22.52 -1.81
N THR A 557 23.90 -22.95 -0.64
CA THR A 557 22.47 -23.06 -0.33
C THR A 557 21.71 -21.74 -0.37
N HIS A 558 22.41 -20.64 -0.03
CA HIS A 558 21.90 -19.27 0.04
C HIS A 558 22.11 -18.46 -1.23
N SER A 559 22.82 -19.00 -2.24
CA SER A 559 22.99 -18.33 -3.53
C SER A 559 21.64 -18.14 -4.22
N VAL A 560 21.30 -16.88 -4.52
CA VAL A 560 20.02 -16.53 -5.15
C VAL A 560 19.98 -17.03 -6.59
N GLU A 561 21.10 -16.98 -7.30
CA GLU A 561 21.25 -17.47 -8.66
C GLU A 561 20.91 -18.97 -8.78
N ARG A 562 21.22 -19.77 -7.74
CA ARG A 562 20.82 -21.17 -7.66
C ARG A 562 19.30 -21.32 -7.56
N LEU A 563 18.63 -20.46 -6.78
CA LEU A 563 17.17 -20.44 -6.69
C LEU A 563 16.56 -19.99 -8.03
N ILE A 564 17.11 -18.96 -8.66
CA ILE A 564 16.67 -18.47 -9.97
C ILE A 564 16.79 -19.59 -11.01
N MET A 565 17.91 -20.32 -11.02
CA MET A 565 18.11 -21.47 -11.89
C MET A 565 17.06 -22.57 -11.66
N ASP A 566 16.79 -22.91 -10.40
CA ASP A 566 15.77 -23.90 -10.04
C ASP A 566 14.38 -23.50 -10.54
N THR A 567 13.97 -22.26 -10.28
CA THR A 567 12.70 -21.70 -10.76
C THR A 567 12.65 -21.62 -12.28
N LEU A 568 13.71 -21.16 -12.93
CA LEU A 568 13.79 -21.10 -14.39
C LEU A 568 13.55 -22.47 -15.03
N LEU A 569 14.24 -23.51 -14.55
CA LEU A 569 14.13 -24.84 -15.13
C LEU A 569 12.76 -25.49 -14.87
N GLN A 570 12.12 -25.18 -13.76
CA GLN A 570 10.75 -25.64 -13.48
C GLN A 570 9.71 -24.94 -14.37
N GLU A 571 9.93 -23.68 -14.74
CA GLU A 571 8.96 -22.84 -15.46
C GLU A 571 9.15 -22.81 -16.99
N ALA A 572 10.38 -23.00 -17.48
CA ALA A 572 10.70 -22.84 -18.89
C ALA A 572 10.13 -23.95 -19.81
N GLY A 573 9.64 -25.05 -19.22
CA GLY A 573 9.01 -26.14 -19.96
C GLY A 573 9.93 -26.70 -21.06
N PRO A 574 9.48 -26.78 -22.33
CA PRO A 574 10.27 -27.38 -23.40
C PRO A 574 11.55 -26.61 -23.74
N VAL A 575 11.67 -25.34 -23.34
CA VAL A 575 12.86 -24.51 -23.64
C VAL A 575 14.10 -25.03 -22.91
N VAL A 576 13.92 -25.79 -21.83
CA VAL A 576 15.01 -26.47 -21.13
C VAL A 576 15.82 -27.36 -22.09
N GLY A 577 15.15 -28.12 -22.96
CA GLY A 577 15.79 -28.99 -23.94
C GLY A 577 16.57 -28.27 -25.05
N ASP A 578 16.39 -26.95 -25.21
CA ASP A 578 17.11 -26.14 -26.19
C ASP A 578 18.49 -25.68 -25.68
N HIS A 579 18.74 -25.74 -24.36
CA HIS A 579 19.92 -25.18 -23.69
C HIS A 579 20.68 -26.21 -22.82
N LEU A 580 20.66 -27.47 -23.23
CA LEU A 580 21.25 -28.57 -22.45
C LEU A 580 22.75 -28.41 -22.22
N ASP A 581 23.51 -27.88 -23.18
CA ASP A 581 24.95 -27.70 -23.05
C ASP A 581 25.33 -26.81 -21.85
N GLU A 582 24.64 -25.67 -21.68
CA GLU A 582 24.84 -24.75 -20.56
C GLU A 582 24.35 -25.36 -19.24
N ILE A 583 23.17 -25.96 -19.27
CA ILE A 583 22.53 -26.53 -18.07
C ILE A 583 23.39 -27.68 -17.52
N MET A 584 23.86 -28.59 -18.37
CA MET A 584 24.68 -29.73 -17.94
C MET A 584 26.00 -29.28 -17.33
N LYS A 585 26.67 -28.26 -17.89
CA LYS A 585 27.89 -27.68 -17.30
C LYS A 585 27.67 -27.21 -15.86
N ILE A 586 26.54 -26.54 -15.60
CA ILE A 586 26.18 -26.04 -14.27
C ILE A 586 25.88 -27.20 -13.31
N LEU A 587 25.09 -28.18 -13.76
CA LEU A 587 24.68 -29.33 -12.95
C LEU A 587 25.87 -30.23 -12.58
N VAL A 588 26.74 -30.56 -13.55
CA VAL A 588 27.93 -31.39 -13.31
C VAL A 588 28.81 -30.79 -12.23
N VAL A 589 29.12 -29.50 -12.31
CA VAL A 589 29.96 -28.83 -11.31
C VAL A 589 29.31 -28.82 -9.93
N ASN A 590 28.00 -28.57 -9.86
CA ASN A 590 27.29 -28.46 -8.58
C ASN A 590 26.88 -29.81 -7.98
N LEU A 591 27.03 -30.92 -8.71
CA LEU A 591 26.86 -32.28 -8.20
C LEU A 591 28.16 -32.98 -7.85
N LYS A 592 29.32 -32.33 -7.97
CA LYS A 592 30.61 -32.93 -7.57
C LYS A 592 30.65 -33.28 -6.07
N PRO A 593 31.33 -34.37 -5.65
CA PRO A 593 31.39 -34.78 -4.24
C PRO A 593 31.95 -33.75 -3.26
N GLU A 594 32.73 -32.77 -3.75
CA GLU A 594 33.33 -31.69 -2.96
C GLU A 594 32.34 -30.54 -2.68
N LYS A 595 31.23 -30.48 -3.42
CA LYS A 595 30.20 -29.48 -3.21
C LYS A 595 29.39 -29.75 -1.95
N ASP A 596 28.81 -28.67 -1.43
CA ASP A 596 27.91 -28.72 -0.28
C ASP A 596 26.79 -29.74 -0.49
N ALA A 597 26.50 -30.50 0.57
CA ALA A 597 25.56 -31.60 0.54
C ALA A 597 24.14 -31.15 0.20
N GLU A 598 23.69 -30.03 0.76
CA GLU A 598 22.33 -29.54 0.55
C GLU A 598 22.16 -28.99 -0.87
N VAL A 599 23.18 -28.33 -1.42
CA VAL A 599 23.19 -27.94 -2.86
C VAL A 599 23.02 -29.15 -3.76
N ARG A 600 23.76 -30.23 -3.49
CA ARG A 600 23.69 -31.47 -4.27
C ARG A 600 22.30 -32.11 -4.19
N LEU A 601 21.72 -32.19 -3.00
CA LEU A 601 20.37 -32.71 -2.79
C LEU A 601 19.33 -31.91 -3.59
N LYS A 602 19.41 -30.57 -3.59
CA LYS A 602 18.50 -29.70 -4.35
C LYS A 602 18.62 -29.93 -5.86
N PHE A 603 19.84 -29.99 -6.40
CA PHE A 603 20.03 -30.23 -7.83
C PHE A 603 19.62 -31.64 -8.27
N PHE A 604 19.86 -32.68 -7.46
CA PHE A 604 19.32 -34.01 -7.79
C PHE A 604 17.80 -34.06 -7.75
N SER A 605 17.17 -33.36 -6.79
CA SER A 605 15.71 -33.25 -6.72
C SER A 605 15.16 -32.58 -7.98
N LEU A 606 15.72 -31.44 -8.37
CA LEU A 606 15.36 -30.73 -9.60
C LEU A 606 15.53 -31.63 -10.83
N LEU A 607 16.71 -32.25 -10.98
CA LEU A 607 16.99 -33.13 -12.12
C LEU A 607 16.01 -34.31 -12.20
N SER A 608 15.67 -34.92 -11.06
CA SER A 608 14.68 -36.00 -10.99
C SER A 608 13.30 -35.53 -11.43
N GLN A 609 12.86 -34.34 -11.00
CA GLN A 609 11.58 -33.76 -11.40
C GLN A 609 11.52 -33.48 -12.90
N LEU A 610 12.60 -32.92 -13.47
CA LEU A 610 12.71 -32.70 -14.91
C LEU A 610 12.61 -34.02 -15.69
N MET A 611 13.32 -35.07 -15.25
CA MET A 611 13.29 -36.40 -15.90
C MET A 611 11.91 -37.06 -15.83
N MET A 612 11.14 -36.85 -14.76
CA MET A 612 9.79 -37.42 -14.63
C MET A 612 8.81 -36.87 -15.67
N ASN A 613 9.06 -35.67 -16.20
CA ASN A 613 8.29 -35.03 -17.27
C ASN A 613 9.14 -34.80 -18.54
N SER A 614 10.11 -35.68 -18.79
CA SER A 614 11.23 -35.43 -19.73
C SER A 614 10.80 -34.95 -21.12
N LYS A 615 9.79 -35.58 -21.72
CA LYS A 615 9.32 -35.26 -23.09
C LYS A 615 8.74 -33.86 -23.25
N VAL A 616 8.36 -33.19 -22.17
CA VAL A 616 7.85 -31.81 -22.19
C VAL A 616 8.82 -30.82 -21.52
N THR A 617 9.99 -31.28 -21.06
CA THR A 617 11.00 -30.47 -20.36
C THR A 617 12.40 -30.69 -20.94
N ILE A 618 13.22 -31.52 -20.28
CA ILE A 618 14.66 -31.66 -20.52
C ILE A 618 14.97 -32.44 -21.80
N ASP A 619 14.08 -33.33 -22.23
CA ASP A 619 14.21 -34.13 -23.45
C ASP A 619 13.15 -33.74 -24.50
N SER A 620 12.68 -32.50 -24.45
CA SER A 620 11.73 -31.94 -25.43
C SER A 620 12.26 -31.92 -26.87
N SER A 621 13.60 -31.90 -27.01
CA SER A 621 14.32 -31.87 -28.28
C SER A 621 14.94 -33.23 -28.65
N ASP A 622 14.66 -34.29 -27.89
CA ASP A 622 15.24 -35.64 -28.00
C ASP A 622 16.79 -35.68 -27.93
N LYS A 623 17.42 -34.64 -27.35
CA LYS A 623 18.88 -34.51 -27.22
C LYS A 623 19.42 -34.86 -25.84
N PHE A 624 18.59 -34.96 -24.80
CA PHE A 624 19.09 -35.17 -23.43
C PHE A 624 19.81 -36.51 -23.28
N GLY A 625 19.41 -37.51 -24.07
CA GLY A 625 20.10 -38.79 -24.09
C GLY A 625 21.59 -38.70 -24.41
N ASP A 626 22.05 -37.69 -25.15
CA ASP A 626 23.47 -37.55 -25.50
C ASP A 626 24.32 -37.16 -24.29
N PHE A 627 23.70 -36.59 -23.26
CA PHE A 627 24.30 -36.28 -21.96
C PHE A 627 24.10 -37.38 -20.93
N ALA A 628 23.33 -38.44 -21.23
CA ALA A 628 22.96 -39.44 -20.24
C ALA A 628 24.19 -40.19 -19.67
N VAL A 629 25.22 -40.44 -20.49
CA VAL A 629 26.51 -41.00 -20.05
C VAL A 629 27.18 -40.09 -19.02
N MET A 630 27.25 -38.79 -19.30
CA MET A 630 27.81 -37.77 -18.39
C MET A 630 27.01 -37.72 -17.08
N VAL A 631 25.68 -37.76 -17.15
CA VAL A 631 24.81 -37.78 -15.96
C VAL A 631 25.09 -39.01 -15.10
N VAL A 632 25.25 -40.20 -15.70
CA VAL A 632 25.55 -41.41 -14.93
C VAL A 632 26.96 -41.33 -14.33
N LYS A 633 27.96 -41.05 -15.17
CA LYS A 633 29.38 -41.15 -14.80
C LYS A 633 29.86 -40.02 -13.91
N ASP A 634 29.54 -38.78 -14.25
CA ASP A 634 30.10 -37.60 -13.62
C ASP A 634 29.21 -37.04 -12.51
N MET A 635 27.92 -37.40 -12.48
CA MET A 635 26.96 -36.90 -11.50
C MET A 635 26.46 -38.00 -10.57
N ILE A 636 25.87 -39.09 -11.07
CA ILE A 636 25.23 -40.11 -10.21
C ILE A 636 26.26 -40.96 -9.47
N ILE A 637 27.17 -41.64 -10.18
CA ILE A 637 28.12 -42.60 -9.58
C ILE A 637 28.95 -41.98 -8.45
N PRO A 638 29.56 -40.78 -8.59
CA PRO A 638 30.38 -40.18 -7.53
C PRO A 638 29.59 -39.86 -6.25
N ASN A 639 28.26 -39.68 -6.38
CA ASN A 639 27.36 -39.40 -5.27
C ASN A 639 26.78 -40.66 -4.61
N CYS A 640 26.97 -41.83 -5.22
CA CYS A 640 26.59 -43.13 -4.66
C CYS A 640 27.70 -43.74 -3.79
N VAL A 641 28.93 -43.22 -3.84
CA VAL A 641 30.07 -43.76 -3.06
C VAL A 641 29.79 -43.67 -1.56
N TRP A 642 30.01 -44.78 -0.85
CA TRP A 642 29.76 -44.85 0.58
C TRP A 642 30.63 -43.87 1.38
N LYS A 643 29.99 -43.13 2.28
CA LYS A 643 30.61 -42.32 3.32
C LYS A 643 29.75 -42.39 4.59
N ALA A 644 30.38 -42.29 5.75
CA ALA A 644 29.69 -42.33 7.03
C ALA A 644 28.83 -41.08 7.25
N GLY A 645 27.70 -41.24 7.96
CA GLY A 645 26.83 -40.15 8.40
C GLY A 645 25.52 -40.02 7.63
N ARG A 646 24.50 -39.47 8.30
CA ARG A 646 23.12 -39.35 7.77
C ARG A 646 23.02 -38.50 6.51
N VAL A 647 23.85 -37.45 6.40
CA VAL A 647 23.86 -36.58 5.21
C VAL A 647 24.39 -37.33 3.99
N ALA A 648 25.49 -38.08 4.14
CA ALA A 648 26.02 -38.91 3.06
C ALA A 648 25.03 -40.01 2.66
N GLU A 649 24.33 -40.61 3.62
CA GLU A 649 23.25 -41.58 3.36
C GLU A 649 22.10 -40.96 2.54
N ALA A 650 21.68 -39.75 2.88
CA ALA A 650 20.65 -39.03 2.14
C ALA A 650 21.08 -38.73 0.70
N ILE A 651 22.32 -38.28 0.48
CA ILE A 651 22.86 -38.02 -0.86
C ILE A 651 22.83 -39.28 -1.72
N ARG A 652 23.30 -40.43 -1.18
CA ARG A 652 23.25 -41.70 -1.91
C ARG A 652 21.83 -42.10 -2.27
N THR A 653 20.90 -41.94 -1.32
CA THR A 653 19.47 -42.21 -1.53
C THR A 653 18.90 -41.36 -2.67
N THR A 654 19.21 -40.06 -2.71
CA THR A 654 18.74 -39.14 -3.74
C THR A 654 19.41 -39.41 -5.09
N ALA A 655 20.71 -39.70 -5.12
CA ALA A 655 21.45 -40.01 -6.34
C ALA A 655 20.93 -41.30 -7.01
N VAL A 656 20.72 -42.39 -6.23
CA VAL A 656 20.15 -43.63 -6.79
C VAL A 656 18.69 -43.47 -7.20
N SER A 657 17.94 -42.60 -6.52
CA SER A 657 16.58 -42.23 -6.95
C SER A 657 16.58 -41.43 -8.25
N CYS A 658 17.57 -40.57 -8.47
CA CYS A 658 17.78 -39.87 -9.75
C CYS A 658 18.13 -40.87 -10.87
N MET A 659 18.95 -41.90 -10.58
CA MET A 659 19.22 -42.98 -11.52
C MET A 659 17.95 -43.74 -11.91
N TRP A 660 17.10 -44.04 -10.92
CA TRP A 660 15.81 -44.66 -11.17
C TRP A 660 14.91 -43.78 -12.05
N ALA A 661 14.85 -42.47 -11.79
CA ALA A 661 14.11 -41.52 -12.62
C ALA A 661 14.63 -41.50 -14.07
N LEU A 662 15.95 -41.48 -14.27
CA LEU A 662 16.58 -41.55 -15.60
C LEU A 662 16.20 -42.84 -16.34
N LEU A 663 16.29 -44.01 -15.70
CA LEU A 663 15.91 -45.29 -16.31
C LEU A 663 14.41 -45.37 -16.62
N LYS A 664 13.57 -44.82 -15.75
CA LYS A 664 12.11 -44.79 -15.93
C LYS A 664 11.68 -43.85 -17.05
N SER A 665 12.42 -42.77 -17.26
CA SER A 665 12.15 -41.80 -18.34
C SER A 665 12.26 -42.41 -19.75
N GLY A 666 12.95 -43.54 -19.90
CA GLY A 666 13.14 -44.23 -21.18
C GLY A 666 14.17 -43.59 -22.10
N ILE A 667 14.86 -42.53 -21.66
CA ILE A 667 15.85 -41.78 -22.45
C ILE A 667 17.16 -42.56 -22.61
N LEU A 668 17.53 -43.32 -21.56
CA LEU A 668 18.76 -44.10 -21.56
C LEU A 668 18.55 -45.40 -22.35
N THR A 669 19.02 -45.44 -23.59
CA THR A 669 19.02 -46.65 -24.43
C THR A 669 20.17 -47.58 -24.08
N LYS A 670 20.14 -48.79 -24.62
CA LYS A 670 21.18 -49.80 -24.42
C LYS A 670 22.56 -49.30 -24.86
N GLU A 671 22.64 -48.71 -26.05
CA GLU A 671 23.88 -48.19 -26.65
C GLU A 671 24.49 -47.06 -25.82
N LYS A 672 23.63 -46.26 -25.17
CA LYS A 672 24.05 -45.15 -24.31
C LYS A 672 24.47 -45.61 -22.92
N LEU A 673 23.97 -46.75 -22.44
CA LEU A 673 24.34 -47.30 -21.14
C LEU A 673 25.63 -48.13 -21.20
N GLU A 674 25.88 -48.82 -22.32
CA GLU A 674 27.01 -49.72 -22.54
C GLU A 674 28.38 -49.14 -22.11
N PRO A 675 28.75 -47.87 -22.41
CA PRO A 675 30.07 -47.34 -22.04
C PRO A 675 30.31 -47.18 -20.53
N VAL A 676 29.25 -47.21 -19.71
CA VAL A 676 29.30 -46.96 -18.26
C VAL A 676 28.65 -48.07 -17.45
N VAL A 677 28.17 -49.14 -18.09
CA VAL A 677 27.41 -50.21 -17.44
C VAL A 677 28.21 -50.91 -16.35
N ASP A 678 29.50 -51.18 -16.58
CA ASP A 678 30.33 -51.90 -15.61
C ASP A 678 30.65 -51.06 -14.37
N GLU A 679 30.99 -49.78 -14.57
CA GLU A 679 31.18 -48.82 -13.46
C GLU A 679 29.87 -48.67 -12.66
N LEU A 680 28.74 -48.54 -13.36
CA LEU A 680 27.42 -48.41 -12.75
C LEU A 680 27.02 -49.67 -11.98
N LEU A 681 27.16 -50.86 -12.55
CA LEU A 681 26.86 -52.12 -11.89
C LEU A 681 27.70 -52.29 -10.62
N THR A 682 29.00 -51.99 -10.71
CA THR A 682 29.90 -52.02 -9.54
C THR A 682 29.39 -51.11 -8.43
N GLN A 683 29.00 -49.88 -8.78
CA GLN A 683 28.48 -48.93 -7.81
C GLN A 683 27.11 -49.35 -7.25
N MET A 684 26.20 -49.86 -8.07
CA MET A 684 24.88 -50.32 -7.63
C MET A 684 24.97 -51.54 -6.73
N ILE A 685 25.85 -52.51 -7.03
CA ILE A 685 26.08 -53.67 -6.16
C ILE A 685 26.55 -53.21 -4.78
N SER A 686 27.46 -52.23 -4.70
CA SER A 686 27.91 -51.69 -3.41
C SER A 686 26.78 -51.07 -2.57
N LEU A 687 25.73 -50.54 -3.21
CA LEU A 687 24.57 -49.95 -2.54
C LEU A 687 23.56 -50.98 -2.04
N LEU A 688 23.64 -52.24 -2.48
CA LEU A 688 22.77 -53.30 -1.96
C LEU A 688 22.99 -53.49 -0.46
N ASP A 689 24.21 -53.30 0.04
CA ASP A 689 24.56 -53.42 1.45
C ASP A 689 24.39 -52.11 2.25
N ASP A 690 23.75 -51.06 1.70
CA ASP A 690 23.59 -49.76 2.37
C ASP A 690 22.72 -49.84 3.65
N SER A 691 23.00 -49.00 4.65
CA SER A 691 22.22 -48.94 5.90
C SER A 691 20.77 -48.50 5.68
N ASN A 692 20.52 -47.66 4.67
CA ASN A 692 19.21 -47.09 4.39
C ASN A 692 18.29 -48.03 3.60
N LYS A 693 17.09 -48.31 4.14
CA LYS A 693 16.08 -49.14 3.47
C LYS A 693 15.78 -48.65 2.04
N THR A 694 15.53 -47.35 1.87
CA THR A 694 15.12 -46.79 0.58
C THR A 694 16.24 -46.90 -0.45
N THR A 695 17.50 -46.65 -0.08
CA THR A 695 18.65 -46.84 -0.97
C THR A 695 18.69 -48.27 -1.49
N ARG A 696 18.62 -49.26 -0.61
CA ARG A 696 18.64 -50.68 -1.00
C ARG A 696 17.48 -51.04 -1.93
N LEU A 697 16.26 -50.63 -1.56
CA LEU A 697 15.06 -50.91 -2.35
C LEU A 697 15.14 -50.32 -3.77
N VAL A 698 15.51 -49.04 -3.87
CA VAL A 698 15.64 -48.36 -5.17
C VAL A 698 16.78 -48.95 -5.98
N THR A 699 17.88 -49.34 -5.33
CA THR A 699 19.00 -50.03 -5.99
C THR A 699 18.56 -51.34 -6.64
N CYS A 700 17.76 -52.17 -5.96
CA CYS A 700 17.20 -53.38 -6.58
C CYS A 700 16.38 -53.05 -7.83
N ARG A 701 15.55 -52.00 -7.79
CA ARG A 701 14.75 -51.56 -8.96
C ARG A 701 15.63 -51.07 -10.12
N VAL A 702 16.67 -50.29 -9.80
CA VAL A 702 17.67 -49.82 -10.78
C VAL A 702 18.37 -51.01 -11.44
N LEU A 703 18.84 -51.98 -10.65
CA LEU A 703 19.47 -53.21 -11.17
C LEU A 703 18.53 -54.02 -12.06
N THR A 704 17.27 -54.23 -11.65
CA THR A 704 16.28 -54.92 -12.50
C THR A 704 16.19 -54.26 -13.87
N ARG A 705 16.10 -52.92 -13.90
CA ARG A 705 15.94 -52.19 -15.16
C ARG A 705 17.22 -52.16 -16.00
N ILE A 706 18.40 -52.15 -15.37
CA ILE A 706 19.69 -52.30 -16.06
C ILE A 706 19.76 -53.69 -16.73
N PHE A 707 19.41 -54.75 -16.01
CA PHE A 707 19.38 -56.12 -16.55
C PHE A 707 18.39 -56.25 -17.70
N ASP A 708 17.16 -55.75 -17.55
CA ASP A 708 16.16 -55.75 -18.63
C ASP A 708 16.64 -55.00 -19.89
N LEU A 709 17.36 -53.89 -19.72
CA LEU A 709 17.81 -53.04 -20.81
C LEU A 709 19.03 -53.62 -21.55
N MET A 710 20.00 -54.15 -20.80
CA MET A 710 21.25 -54.65 -21.37
C MET A 710 21.13 -56.09 -21.88
N GLY A 711 20.36 -56.93 -21.17
CA GLY A 711 20.20 -58.34 -21.45
C GLY A 711 21.55 -59.04 -21.59
N THR A 712 21.71 -59.81 -22.66
CA THR A 712 22.93 -60.60 -22.95
C THR A 712 24.15 -59.77 -23.35
N SER A 713 24.07 -58.44 -23.36
CA SER A 713 25.25 -57.59 -23.58
C SER A 713 26.10 -57.38 -22.32
N ILE A 714 25.61 -57.80 -21.16
CA ILE A 714 26.45 -57.84 -19.96
C ILE A 714 27.41 -59.01 -20.09
N ASP A 715 28.68 -58.76 -19.80
CA ASP A 715 29.72 -59.78 -19.79
C ASP A 715 29.33 -60.97 -18.90
N GLN A 716 29.54 -62.18 -19.42
CA GLN A 716 29.06 -63.39 -18.76
C GLN A 716 29.88 -63.68 -17.49
N ASP A 717 31.19 -63.44 -17.48
CA ASP A 717 32.01 -63.57 -16.28
C ASP A 717 31.55 -62.56 -15.21
N ARG A 718 31.25 -61.32 -15.63
CA ARG A 718 30.72 -60.30 -14.75
C ARG A 718 29.41 -60.73 -14.09
N LEU A 719 28.45 -61.28 -14.82
CA LEU A 719 27.19 -61.78 -14.24
C LEU A 719 27.44 -62.77 -13.10
N HIS A 720 28.36 -63.73 -13.30
CA HIS A 720 28.72 -64.73 -12.29
C HIS A 720 29.40 -64.15 -11.04
N THR A 721 29.75 -62.85 -11.03
CA THR A 721 30.21 -62.17 -9.80
C THR A 721 29.06 -61.53 -8.99
N ILE A 722 27.87 -61.35 -9.56
CA ILE A 722 26.80 -60.52 -8.98
C ILE A 722 25.82 -61.31 -8.10
N TYR A 723 25.55 -62.57 -8.45
CA TYR A 723 24.44 -63.32 -7.82
C TYR A 723 24.60 -63.48 -6.30
N LEU A 724 25.82 -63.53 -5.78
CA LEU A 724 26.07 -63.62 -4.34
C LEU A 724 25.56 -62.38 -3.60
N ASP A 725 25.73 -61.18 -4.17
CA ASP A 725 25.24 -59.95 -3.58
C ASP A 725 23.72 -59.83 -3.65
N LEU A 726 23.11 -60.36 -4.73
CA LEU A 726 21.65 -60.48 -4.82
C LEU A 726 21.09 -61.48 -3.79
N LEU A 727 21.78 -62.62 -3.57
CA LEU A 727 21.38 -63.61 -2.56
C LEU A 727 21.36 -62.99 -1.15
N LYS A 728 22.37 -62.20 -0.78
CA LYS A 728 22.40 -61.49 0.52
C LYS A 728 21.17 -60.62 0.77
N ARG A 729 20.52 -60.09 -0.28
CA ARG A 729 19.31 -59.25 -0.13
C ARG A 729 18.04 -60.06 0.10
N LEU A 730 18.06 -61.38 -0.11
CA LEU A 730 16.97 -62.26 0.31
C LEU A 730 16.95 -62.47 1.83
N ASP A 731 18.06 -62.15 2.51
CA ASP A 731 18.17 -62.07 3.97
C ASP A 731 17.90 -60.64 4.52
N ASP A 732 17.43 -59.70 3.70
CA ASP A 732 17.11 -58.35 4.18
C ASP A 732 16.01 -58.38 5.24
N SER A 733 16.13 -57.54 6.26
CA SER A 733 15.11 -57.30 7.28
C SER A 733 13.74 -56.85 6.75
N ASN A 734 13.66 -56.37 5.50
CA ASN A 734 12.44 -55.84 4.93
C ASN A 734 11.91 -56.66 3.75
N ASP A 735 10.72 -57.24 3.90
CA ASP A 735 10.12 -58.12 2.88
C ASP A 735 9.86 -57.44 1.52
N GLU A 736 9.66 -56.12 1.48
CA GLU A 736 9.52 -55.39 0.23
C GLU A 736 10.81 -55.47 -0.61
N ILE A 737 11.97 -55.39 0.05
CA ILE A 737 13.28 -55.53 -0.61
C ILE A 737 13.46 -56.97 -1.07
N ARG A 738 13.13 -57.95 -0.22
CA ARG A 738 13.25 -59.39 -0.53
C ARG A 738 12.43 -59.78 -1.75
N VAL A 739 11.19 -59.30 -1.84
CA VAL A 739 10.33 -59.49 -3.03
C VAL A 739 10.86 -58.73 -4.23
N THR A 740 11.41 -57.52 -4.03
CA THR A 740 11.97 -56.73 -5.14
C THR A 740 13.24 -57.37 -5.72
N VAL A 741 14.14 -57.89 -4.88
CA VAL A 741 15.35 -58.57 -5.37
C VAL A 741 15.01 -59.90 -6.06
N ALA A 742 13.94 -60.60 -5.67
CA ALA A 742 13.46 -61.74 -6.45
C ALA A 742 13.07 -61.33 -7.89
N LYS A 743 12.47 -60.15 -8.08
CA LYS A 743 12.23 -59.61 -9.44
C LYS A 743 13.54 -59.25 -10.14
N THR A 744 14.51 -58.68 -9.42
CA THR A 744 15.86 -58.41 -9.94
C THR A 744 16.53 -59.69 -10.43
N PHE A 745 16.40 -60.80 -9.70
CA PHE A 745 16.89 -62.12 -10.12
C PHE A 745 16.24 -62.59 -11.43
N LEU A 746 14.93 -62.39 -11.62
CA LEU A 746 14.27 -62.76 -12.87
C LEU A 746 14.88 -62.04 -14.08
N ALA A 747 15.16 -60.74 -13.95
CA ALA A 747 15.81 -59.95 -15.00
C ALA A 747 17.28 -60.35 -15.20
N TYR A 748 18.00 -60.58 -14.08
CA TYR A 748 19.38 -61.07 -14.09
C TYR A 748 19.51 -62.40 -14.85
N ILE A 749 18.59 -63.35 -14.63
CA ILE A 749 18.61 -64.65 -15.31
C ILE A 749 18.41 -64.51 -16.83
N ASP A 750 17.64 -63.51 -17.28
CA ASP A 750 17.47 -63.23 -18.72
C ASP A 750 18.74 -62.70 -19.39
N CYS A 751 19.73 -62.26 -18.62
CA CYS A 751 21.01 -61.76 -19.16
C CYS A 751 21.96 -62.88 -19.58
N PHE A 752 21.69 -64.14 -19.23
CA PHE A 752 22.53 -65.26 -19.65
C PHE A 752 22.30 -65.63 -21.11
N THR A 753 23.40 -65.86 -21.84
CA THR A 753 23.32 -66.35 -23.22
C THR A 753 22.69 -67.74 -23.29
N LYS A 754 21.90 -67.99 -24.34
CA LYS A 754 21.28 -69.29 -24.61
C LYS A 754 21.92 -69.90 -25.86
N PRO A 755 22.49 -71.13 -25.80
CA PRO A 755 22.55 -72.04 -24.65
C PRO A 755 23.54 -71.56 -23.55
N TYR A 756 23.23 -71.88 -22.30
CA TYR A 756 24.09 -71.56 -21.15
C TYR A 756 25.26 -72.56 -21.06
N ASP A 757 26.48 -72.07 -20.84
CA ASP A 757 27.68 -72.91 -20.68
C ASP A 757 27.76 -73.49 -19.26
N ALA A 758 26.95 -74.52 -19.03
CA ALA A 758 26.97 -75.28 -17.79
C ALA A 758 28.26 -76.12 -17.61
N GLY A 759 29.15 -76.18 -18.60
CA GLY A 759 30.46 -76.81 -18.46
C GLY A 759 31.43 -75.89 -17.73
N LEU A 760 31.51 -74.64 -18.20
CA LEU A 760 32.37 -73.61 -17.63
C LEU A 760 31.86 -73.09 -16.27
N TYR A 761 30.56 -72.82 -16.15
CA TYR A 761 29.99 -72.10 -15.01
C TYR A 761 29.22 -72.97 -14.00
N ARG A 762 29.39 -74.30 -14.07
CA ARG A 762 28.63 -75.26 -13.22
C ARG A 762 28.61 -74.88 -11.74
N ALA A 763 29.77 -74.56 -11.17
CA ALA A 763 29.90 -74.28 -9.74
C ALA A 763 29.11 -73.04 -9.31
N HIS A 764 29.06 -72.00 -10.15
CA HIS A 764 28.25 -70.82 -9.90
C HIS A 764 26.76 -71.15 -9.93
N LEU A 765 26.33 -71.96 -10.90
CA LEU A 765 24.94 -72.37 -11.04
C LEU A 765 24.48 -73.24 -9.85
N GLU A 766 25.30 -74.20 -9.41
CA GLU A 766 25.05 -75.00 -8.19
C GLU A 766 24.92 -74.10 -6.95
N THR A 767 25.82 -73.13 -6.79
CA THR A 767 25.79 -72.19 -5.66
C THR A 767 24.54 -71.31 -5.68
N LEU A 768 24.17 -70.80 -6.86
CA LEU A 768 22.95 -70.01 -7.06
C LEU A 768 21.70 -70.82 -6.70
N TYR A 769 21.57 -72.04 -7.22
CA TYR A 769 20.42 -72.91 -6.96
C TYR A 769 20.31 -73.25 -5.48
N ARG A 770 21.41 -73.67 -4.84
CA ARG A 770 21.44 -73.96 -3.41
C ARG A 770 21.04 -72.74 -2.57
N GLY A 771 21.56 -71.55 -2.91
CA GLY A 771 21.22 -70.31 -2.23
C GLY A 771 19.74 -69.96 -2.34
N LEU A 772 19.17 -70.03 -3.56
CA LEU A 772 17.75 -69.75 -3.78
C LEU A 772 16.83 -70.80 -3.11
N LEU A 773 17.21 -72.08 -3.09
CA LEU A 773 16.42 -73.14 -2.47
C LEU A 773 16.25 -72.94 -0.95
N ILE A 774 17.23 -72.35 -0.27
CA ILE A 774 17.11 -71.98 1.14
C ILE A 774 15.91 -71.03 1.34
N HIS A 775 15.75 -70.03 0.46
CA HIS A 775 14.66 -69.07 0.53
C HIS A 775 13.32 -69.58 -0.05
N LEU A 776 13.31 -70.71 -0.76
CA LEU A 776 12.06 -71.39 -1.12
C LEU A 776 11.35 -71.94 0.14
N ASP A 777 12.12 -72.24 1.18
CA ASP A 777 11.60 -72.66 2.49
C ASP A 777 11.34 -71.49 3.45
N ASP A 778 11.12 -70.26 2.94
CA ASP A 778 10.85 -69.07 3.77
C ASP A 778 9.48 -69.12 4.50
N PRO A 779 9.31 -68.62 5.73
CA PRO A 779 8.01 -68.55 6.41
C PRO A 779 6.94 -67.71 5.69
N GLU A 780 7.33 -66.70 4.92
CA GLU A 780 6.39 -65.79 4.27
C GLU A 780 5.96 -66.31 2.88
N PRO A 781 4.68 -66.65 2.66
CA PRO A 781 4.21 -67.24 1.41
C PRO A 781 4.54 -66.39 0.17
N LYS A 782 4.49 -65.06 0.28
CA LYS A 782 4.81 -64.16 -0.85
C LYS A 782 6.27 -64.30 -1.31
N ILE A 783 7.18 -64.57 -0.39
CA ILE A 783 8.60 -64.77 -0.70
C ILE A 783 8.79 -66.15 -1.33
N GLN A 784 8.15 -67.18 -0.77
CA GLN A 784 8.17 -68.53 -1.36
C GLN A 784 7.68 -68.52 -2.82
N GLU A 785 6.58 -67.82 -3.10
CA GLU A 785 6.03 -67.68 -4.46
C GLU A 785 6.98 -66.92 -5.38
N ALA A 786 7.58 -65.82 -4.91
CA ALA A 786 8.55 -65.05 -5.69
C ALA A 786 9.80 -65.89 -6.02
N ILE A 787 10.33 -66.61 -5.03
CA ILE A 787 11.51 -67.47 -5.19
C ILE A 787 11.22 -68.70 -6.04
N LEU A 788 10.04 -69.30 -5.93
CA LEU A 788 9.62 -70.37 -6.84
C LEU A 788 9.64 -69.90 -8.30
N GLY A 789 9.17 -68.66 -8.55
CA GLY A 789 9.25 -68.04 -9.87
C GLY A 789 10.71 -67.90 -10.34
N VAL A 790 11.59 -67.42 -9.47
CA VAL A 790 13.04 -67.29 -9.75
C VAL A 790 13.67 -68.65 -10.05
N LEU A 791 13.46 -69.65 -9.19
CA LEU A 791 14.00 -71.00 -9.36
C LEU A 791 13.47 -71.70 -10.60
N THR A 792 12.20 -71.50 -10.95
CA THR A 792 11.63 -72.03 -12.20
C THR A 792 12.39 -71.46 -13.40
N LYS A 793 12.66 -70.15 -13.38
CA LYS A 793 13.39 -69.48 -14.46
C LYS A 793 14.86 -69.86 -14.49
N ALA A 794 15.54 -69.83 -13.34
CA ALA A 794 16.94 -70.19 -13.20
C ALA A 794 17.16 -71.65 -13.63
N GLY A 795 16.28 -72.54 -13.20
CA GLY A 795 16.30 -73.96 -13.53
C GLY A 795 16.25 -74.25 -15.03
N SER A 796 15.64 -73.37 -15.84
CA SER A 796 15.66 -73.50 -17.30
C SER A 796 17.06 -73.42 -17.93
N LEU A 797 18.05 -72.83 -17.23
CA LEU A 797 19.45 -72.80 -17.68
C LEU A 797 20.07 -74.21 -17.67
N LYS A 798 19.71 -75.03 -16.67
CA LYS A 798 20.10 -76.44 -16.59
C LYS A 798 19.11 -77.25 -15.74
N PRO A 799 18.01 -77.79 -16.32
CA PRO A 799 16.94 -78.43 -15.55
C PRO A 799 17.38 -79.66 -14.77
N THR A 800 18.30 -80.46 -15.33
CA THR A 800 18.83 -81.66 -14.67
C THR A 800 19.57 -81.35 -13.37
N LEU A 801 20.36 -80.28 -13.37
CA LEU A 801 21.12 -79.84 -12.20
C LEU A 801 20.18 -79.29 -11.12
N MET A 802 19.12 -78.58 -11.51
CA MET A 802 18.10 -78.11 -10.57
C MET A 802 17.38 -79.28 -9.89
N LEU A 803 17.02 -80.34 -10.62
CA LEU A 803 16.42 -81.55 -10.04
C LEU A 803 17.33 -82.22 -9.01
N GLU A 804 18.63 -82.33 -9.30
CA GLU A 804 19.64 -82.86 -8.37
C GLU A 804 19.70 -82.02 -7.08
N GLU A 805 19.77 -80.69 -7.21
CA GLU A 805 19.84 -79.79 -6.06
C GLU A 805 18.55 -79.77 -5.23
N VAL A 806 17.37 -79.84 -5.86
CA VAL A 806 16.10 -79.93 -5.13
C VAL A 806 15.99 -81.23 -4.33
N GLU A 807 16.38 -82.37 -4.88
CA GLU A 807 16.35 -83.65 -4.14
C GLU A 807 17.27 -83.65 -2.92
N ASN A 808 18.42 -82.98 -3.02
CA ASN A 808 19.38 -82.86 -1.92
C ASN A 808 18.83 -82.11 -0.70
N VAL A 809 17.81 -81.25 -0.88
CA VAL A 809 17.29 -80.37 0.18
C VAL A 809 15.81 -80.56 0.49
N LYS A 810 15.02 -81.19 -0.39
CA LYS A 810 13.57 -81.38 -0.25
C LYS A 810 13.14 -81.98 1.09
N HIS A 811 13.90 -82.93 1.62
CA HIS A 811 13.61 -83.56 2.91
C HIS A 811 13.92 -82.66 4.13
N LYS A 812 14.67 -81.57 3.93
CA LYS A 812 15.03 -80.58 4.95
C LYS A 812 14.07 -79.39 5.01
N HIS A 813 13.25 -79.17 3.98
CA HIS A 813 12.29 -78.07 3.95
C HIS A 813 11.10 -78.32 4.89
N ARG A 814 10.56 -77.25 5.48
CA ARG A 814 9.36 -77.29 6.34
C ARG A 814 8.12 -77.76 5.58
N SER A 815 8.03 -77.44 4.29
CA SER A 815 6.98 -77.92 3.39
C SER A 815 7.55 -78.38 2.05
N ARG A 816 7.11 -79.54 1.57
CA ARG A 816 7.53 -80.09 0.27
C ARG A 816 6.77 -79.51 -0.92
N LYS A 817 5.65 -78.81 -0.69
CA LYS A 817 4.71 -78.33 -1.72
C LYS A 817 5.43 -77.61 -2.87
N TYR A 818 6.22 -76.59 -2.57
CA TYR A 818 6.90 -75.79 -3.60
C TYR A 818 8.10 -76.51 -4.23
N CYS A 819 8.75 -77.43 -3.52
CA CYS A 819 9.78 -78.29 -4.10
C CYS A 819 9.17 -79.28 -5.11
N ASP A 820 8.05 -79.90 -4.76
CA ASP A 820 7.30 -80.80 -5.65
C ASP A 820 6.85 -80.07 -6.92
N GLU A 821 6.31 -78.86 -6.76
CA GLU A 821 5.90 -78.01 -7.89
C GLU A 821 7.09 -77.63 -8.78
N LEU A 822 8.24 -77.25 -8.19
CA LEU A 822 9.45 -76.92 -8.94
C LEU A 822 9.99 -78.14 -9.71
N MET A 823 10.04 -79.32 -9.07
CA MET A 823 10.48 -80.56 -9.71
C MET A 823 9.60 -80.93 -10.90
N GLN A 824 8.27 -80.79 -10.76
CA GLN A 824 7.35 -81.05 -11.86
C GLN A 824 7.67 -80.16 -13.07
N LYS A 825 7.83 -78.85 -12.85
CA LYS A 825 8.21 -77.89 -13.92
C LYS A 825 9.56 -78.22 -14.54
N MET A 826 10.55 -78.65 -13.75
CA MET A 826 11.86 -79.03 -14.28
C MET A 826 11.83 -80.33 -15.09
N MET A 827 10.98 -81.29 -14.73
CA MET A 827 10.77 -82.52 -15.52
C MET A 827 10.12 -82.22 -16.86
N GLU A 828 9.15 -81.29 -16.89
CA GLU A 828 8.51 -80.80 -18.13
C GLU A 828 9.53 -80.10 -19.05
N LEU A 829 10.39 -79.25 -18.48
CA LEU A 829 11.48 -78.57 -19.21
C LEU A 829 12.63 -79.50 -19.64
N LYS A 830 12.79 -80.65 -18.99
CA LYS A 830 13.75 -81.68 -19.40
C LYS A 830 13.23 -82.53 -20.56
N ALA A 831 11.90 -82.63 -20.69
CA ALA A 831 11.21 -83.40 -21.72
C ALA A 831 10.95 -82.58 -23.00
N SER A 832 11.12 -81.27 -22.94
CA SER A 832 11.12 -80.32 -24.07
C SER A 832 12.54 -79.96 -24.47
#